data_AF-A0A3M2EEW0-F1
#
_entry.id   AF-A0A3M2EEW0-F1
#
_cell.length_a   1.000
_cell.length_b   1.000
_cell.length_c   1.000
_cell.angle_alpha   90.00
_cell.angle_beta   90.00
_cell.angle_gamma   90.00
#
_symmetry.space_group_name_H-M   'P 1'
#
loop_
_entity.id
_entity.type
_entity.pdbx_description
1 polymer ?
#
loop_
_entity_poly.entity_id
_entity_poly.type
_entity_poly.pdbx_seq_one_letter_code
_entity_poly.pdbx_strand_id
1 'polypeptide(L)'
;MVEMKVAIVGAGRGGSAMLEVLRGDGNIGIVGIVDADPRAPGLALARKYGIPTGASIDELDGGYDLLINVTGSRTLSERLRRCLPEGAELIEGVSARFFYDQLMKRKAEHEHVQVMLAELAHLNSLAQRLNASNDLDEMLQMVLHEAMALSQMPAGSVSLYDRERQELSLVVSSGFSEAFDNQPPWPVRPGGLTERILNSRKPFPVEDATDPAAGFSRNEILEREGVVSLVAVPLVLDDTTVGILYVDDFKPRSFDAEQLRLLSLLAGQAAHSIQKERLIRELRASKEAMERLNEELEERIMARTRELRMANEELVRASQAKSQFISNMSHELRTPLTSINGFSELLLDELFGPINEQQRTYLENILSSGNHLLELINGILDMAKIESGRMGLDLDRLDVRRVIEDVGRVLQGFATKAGVKLEFQVDDDVPYMLIDRTKFKQILYNLCSNAIKFSPEGGAVTVRASVEEAPGVGDDGEALRMLHVSVEDQGIGIAAKDIERIFNPFEQVESHHARRFEGTGLGLTLTRRLVELHGGTIGVTSEPGKGSCFYFDLPIEEGDGEEALARIERKQQKAPATAQESRPVQVTVKDRRKPVPVAPDAPLILVVDDDQGSQELATLYLTEAGYRVCRASNGYEALERAREEHPFLIMLDVMMPGKDGWEVLQELKLDPATADIPVMMCSVAEGQELGVALGATDYIAKPIDRKALAAKLASLGLGRKRQQGRTIHVLAVDDDPQIRELYIGALSADGYRVHTAANGQQALEMAEAIEPDVILLDLMMPEMDGFTVVERLKQHPKLMDTPVIVVSAKELTVAERMQLAGKVEDLVSKEGLSKEELIRQVHHFEQTYPQRAGLQDPVSGLFNHRYLQIRLGQEIARSERTKQPFSVVLLDIDNFSGFCELAGQAYAQAALHKIGEFLLRDSRASDVASRYRIDEFAAVLTGTEASAGVRAALRFRNAIESYPFPMEEKLGESGLTVSAGVVQYPEDGTTPEALMSTAQQLVRRAKEEGRNRVAWKENGEVKVS
;
A
#
# COMPACT_ATOMS: atom_id res chain seq x y z
N MET A 1 0.44 -20.83 67.82
CA MET A 1 -0.12 -20.06 68.96
C MET A 1 0.68 -20.43 70.18
N VAL A 2 1.12 -19.46 70.97
CA VAL A 2 1.91 -19.74 72.19
C VAL A 2 0.97 -20.42 73.19
N GLU A 3 1.31 -21.64 73.58
CA GLU A 3 0.55 -22.42 74.56
C GLU A 3 0.69 -21.74 75.93
N MET A 4 -0.43 -21.26 76.49
CA MET A 4 -0.43 -20.57 77.77
C MET A 4 -0.25 -21.58 78.89
N LYS A 5 0.83 -21.44 79.67
CA LYS A 5 1.16 -22.39 80.74
C LYS A 5 0.46 -22.02 82.04
N VAL A 6 -0.39 -22.91 82.53
CA VAL A 6 -1.26 -22.67 83.69
C VAL A 6 -0.90 -23.60 84.85
N ALA A 7 -0.68 -23.02 86.02
CA ALA A 7 -0.56 -23.73 87.29
C ALA A 7 -1.80 -23.49 88.16
N ILE A 8 -2.26 -24.52 88.88
CA ILE A 8 -3.47 -24.44 89.72
C ILE A 8 -3.10 -24.67 91.18
N VAL A 9 -3.51 -23.76 92.06
CA VAL A 9 -3.34 -23.86 93.52
C VAL A 9 -4.69 -24.11 94.17
N GLY A 10 -4.82 -25.26 94.82
CA GLY A 10 -6.07 -25.80 95.34
C GLY A 10 -6.64 -26.87 94.41
N ALA A 11 -6.63 -28.11 94.88
CA ALA A 11 -7.12 -29.28 94.18
C ALA A 11 -8.40 -29.86 94.82
N GLY A 12 -9.13 -29.06 95.60
CA GLY A 12 -10.50 -29.37 96.01
C GLY A 12 -11.48 -29.46 94.81
N ARG A 13 -12.79 -29.51 95.08
CA ARG A 13 -13.82 -29.63 94.01
C ARG A 13 -13.71 -28.56 92.91
N GLY A 14 -13.42 -27.31 93.30
CA GLY A 14 -13.23 -26.20 92.35
C GLY A 14 -11.99 -26.36 91.47
N GLY A 15 -10.90 -26.87 92.05
CA GLY A 15 -9.68 -27.20 91.30
C GLY A 15 -9.87 -28.37 90.34
N SER A 16 -10.62 -29.40 90.74
CA SER A 16 -10.97 -30.51 89.84
C SER A 16 -11.80 -30.05 88.65
N ALA A 17 -12.82 -29.21 88.87
CA ALA A 17 -13.65 -28.68 87.78
C ALA A 17 -12.84 -27.78 86.82
N MET A 18 -11.96 -26.93 87.36
CA MET A 18 -11.08 -26.09 86.55
C MET A 18 -10.12 -26.94 85.70
N LEU A 19 -9.54 -28.00 86.29
CA LEU A 19 -8.65 -28.94 85.62
C LEU A 19 -9.31 -29.63 84.42
N GLU A 20 -10.58 -30.05 84.54
CA GLU A 20 -11.30 -30.73 83.45
C GLU A 20 -11.59 -29.81 82.25
N VAL A 21 -11.94 -28.55 82.52
CA VAL A 21 -12.26 -27.56 81.49
C VAL A 21 -10.99 -27.12 80.76
N LEU A 22 -9.92 -26.81 81.49
CA LEU A 22 -8.66 -26.34 80.88
C LEU A 22 -8.01 -27.41 79.99
N ARG A 23 -8.11 -28.69 80.37
CA ARG A 23 -7.60 -29.81 79.55
C ARG A 23 -8.32 -29.93 78.20
N GLY A 24 -9.56 -29.44 78.11
CA GLY A 24 -10.32 -29.46 76.87
C GLY A 24 -9.88 -28.39 75.84
N ASP A 25 -9.06 -27.42 76.24
CA ASP A 25 -8.59 -26.34 75.37
C ASP A 25 -7.13 -26.59 74.96
N GLY A 26 -6.90 -26.93 73.68
CA GLY A 26 -5.58 -27.26 73.14
C GLY A 26 -4.57 -26.10 73.13
N ASN A 27 -4.98 -24.89 73.53
CA ASN A 27 -4.10 -23.72 73.66
C ASN A 27 -3.61 -23.50 75.12
N ILE A 28 -4.00 -24.36 76.06
CA ILE A 28 -3.66 -24.24 77.48
C ILE A 28 -2.85 -25.46 77.94
N GLY A 29 -1.60 -25.22 78.31
CA GLY A 29 -0.71 -26.23 78.86
C GLY A 29 -0.78 -26.23 80.38
N ILE A 30 -1.28 -27.30 81.00
CA ILE A 30 -1.37 -27.37 82.47
C ILE A 30 -0.05 -27.89 83.04
N VAL A 31 0.74 -27.00 83.64
CA VAL A 31 2.09 -27.35 84.14
C VAL A 31 2.06 -28.06 85.49
N GLY A 32 0.97 -27.90 86.25
CA GLY A 32 0.79 -28.65 87.49
C GLY A 32 -0.35 -28.14 88.36
N ILE A 33 -0.74 -28.98 89.32
CA ILE A 33 -1.73 -28.65 90.34
C ILE A 33 -1.21 -29.02 91.74
N VAL A 34 -1.40 -28.13 92.70
CA VAL A 34 -0.90 -28.31 94.07
C VAL A 34 -2.01 -28.15 95.11
N ASP A 35 -1.94 -28.94 96.17
CA ASP A 35 -2.81 -28.80 97.34
C ASP A 35 -2.10 -29.35 98.59
N ALA A 36 -2.30 -28.69 99.72
CA ALA A 36 -1.73 -29.12 101.00
C ALA A 36 -2.40 -30.41 101.53
N ASP A 37 -3.64 -30.69 101.13
CA ASP A 37 -4.28 -31.97 101.42
C ASP A 37 -3.90 -33.01 100.35
N PRO A 38 -3.07 -34.03 100.69
CA PRO A 38 -2.67 -35.06 99.73
C PRO A 38 -3.85 -35.94 99.27
N ARG A 39 -5.03 -35.82 99.89
CA ARG A 39 -6.26 -36.53 99.52
C ARG A 39 -7.21 -35.71 98.64
N ALA A 40 -6.83 -34.51 98.23
CA ALA A 40 -7.68 -33.64 97.42
C ALA A 40 -8.01 -34.28 96.04
N PRO A 41 -9.28 -34.24 95.58
CA PRO A 41 -9.74 -34.97 94.39
C PRO A 41 -9.07 -34.51 93.08
N GLY A 42 -8.71 -33.24 92.98
CA GLY A 42 -7.99 -32.68 91.83
C GLY A 42 -6.57 -33.23 91.69
N LEU A 43 -5.90 -33.59 92.78
CA LEU A 43 -4.57 -34.23 92.72
C LEU A 43 -4.69 -35.64 92.14
N ALA A 44 -5.71 -36.41 92.56
CA ALA A 44 -5.97 -37.73 91.99
C ALA A 44 -6.32 -37.66 90.50
N LEU A 45 -7.13 -36.65 90.12
CA LEU A 45 -7.51 -36.41 88.73
C LEU A 45 -6.31 -36.00 87.87
N ALA A 46 -5.44 -35.12 88.36
CA ALA A 46 -4.22 -34.71 87.68
C ALA A 46 -3.24 -35.87 87.47
N ARG A 47 -3.04 -36.73 88.48
CA ARG A 47 -2.21 -37.94 88.34
C ARG A 47 -2.75 -38.88 87.26
N LYS A 48 -4.08 -39.02 87.15
CA LYS A 48 -4.72 -39.82 86.09
C LYS A 48 -4.39 -39.27 84.69
N TYR A 49 -4.19 -37.96 84.56
CA TYR A 49 -3.88 -37.30 83.30
C TYR A 49 -2.39 -37.02 83.08
N GLY A 50 -1.51 -37.51 83.96
CA GLY A 50 -0.06 -37.30 83.86
C GLY A 50 0.39 -35.85 84.11
N ILE A 51 -0.47 -35.05 84.76
CA ILE A 51 -0.17 -33.65 85.09
C ILE A 51 0.63 -33.62 86.41
N PRO A 52 1.75 -32.86 86.49
CA PRO A 52 2.55 -32.77 87.72
C PRO A 52 1.73 -32.33 88.94
N THR A 53 1.98 -32.98 90.09
CA THR A 53 1.29 -32.68 91.36
C THR A 53 2.26 -32.49 92.49
N GLY A 54 2.01 -31.51 93.37
CA GLY A 54 2.84 -31.23 94.55
C GLY A 54 2.03 -30.80 95.77
N ALA A 55 2.67 -30.74 96.93
CA ALA A 55 2.07 -30.25 98.18
C ALA A 55 2.18 -28.73 98.35
N SER A 56 3.15 -28.10 97.68
CA SER A 56 3.33 -26.64 97.60
C SER A 56 3.60 -26.22 96.16
N ILE A 57 3.30 -24.97 95.83
CA ILE A 57 3.60 -24.38 94.51
C ILE A 57 5.11 -24.41 94.19
N ASP A 58 5.96 -24.37 95.22
CA ASP A 58 7.42 -24.42 95.10
C ASP A 58 7.93 -25.77 94.53
N GLU A 59 7.08 -26.79 94.53
CA GLU A 59 7.39 -28.12 93.99
C GLU A 59 7.07 -28.24 92.48
N LEU A 60 6.44 -27.23 91.87
CA LEU A 60 6.21 -27.17 90.43
C LEU A 60 7.34 -26.39 89.76
N ASP A 61 7.83 -26.89 88.62
CA ASP A 61 8.82 -26.18 87.80
C ASP A 61 8.26 -24.81 87.37
N GLY A 62 8.96 -23.73 87.73
CA GLY A 62 8.47 -22.34 87.72
C GLY A 62 8.23 -21.68 86.36
N GLY A 63 7.96 -22.45 85.31
CA GLY A 63 7.67 -21.94 83.97
C GLY A 63 6.17 -21.90 83.67
N TYR A 64 5.41 -21.07 84.39
CA TYR A 64 3.99 -20.80 84.10
C TYR A 64 3.70 -19.32 83.87
N ASP A 65 2.76 -19.05 82.97
CA ASP A 65 2.31 -17.70 82.62
C ASP A 65 1.14 -17.26 83.50
N LEU A 66 0.34 -18.23 83.98
CA LEU A 66 -0.87 -17.97 84.74
C LEU A 66 -1.00 -18.92 85.94
N LEU A 67 -1.22 -18.35 87.12
CA LEU A 67 -1.47 -19.07 88.36
C LEU A 67 -2.93 -18.89 88.76
N ILE A 68 -3.68 -19.99 88.89
CA ILE A 68 -5.08 -19.96 89.30
C ILE A 68 -5.20 -20.48 90.73
N ASN A 69 -5.48 -19.57 91.67
CA ASN A 69 -5.71 -19.93 93.07
C ASN A 69 -7.21 -20.10 93.35
N VAL A 70 -7.59 -21.35 93.60
CA VAL A 70 -8.96 -21.79 93.88
C VAL A 70 -9.17 -22.18 95.35
N THR A 71 -8.18 -21.95 96.22
CA THR A 71 -8.28 -22.26 97.67
C THR A 71 -9.12 -21.26 98.46
N GLY A 72 -9.27 -20.02 97.99
CA GLY A 72 -9.98 -18.94 98.69
C GLY A 72 -9.26 -18.40 99.94
N SER A 73 -8.01 -18.81 100.21
CA SER A 73 -7.25 -18.40 101.39
C SER A 73 -6.51 -17.07 101.17
N ARG A 74 -6.92 -16.02 101.90
CA ARG A 74 -6.32 -14.67 101.78
C ARG A 74 -4.84 -14.62 102.16
N THR A 75 -4.44 -15.38 103.17
CA THR A 75 -3.02 -15.49 103.59
C THR A 75 -2.16 -16.19 102.53
N LEU A 76 -2.72 -17.21 101.86
CA LEU A 76 -2.03 -17.90 100.77
C LEU A 76 -1.92 -16.99 99.54
N SER A 77 -2.99 -16.27 99.18
CA SER A 77 -3.01 -15.28 98.11
C SER A 77 -1.93 -14.21 98.25
N GLU A 78 -1.78 -13.62 99.44
CA GLU A 78 -0.74 -12.62 99.71
C GLU A 78 0.67 -13.19 99.57
N ARG A 79 0.86 -14.46 99.96
CA ARG A 79 2.13 -15.16 99.79
C ARG A 79 2.43 -15.43 98.31
N LEU A 80 1.45 -15.93 97.55
CA LEU A 80 1.60 -16.20 96.11
C LEU A 80 1.93 -14.93 95.34
N ARG A 81 1.29 -13.79 95.67
CA ARG A 81 1.58 -12.49 95.03
C ARG A 81 3.02 -12.03 95.19
N ARG A 82 3.68 -12.37 96.31
CA ARG A 82 5.10 -12.02 96.56
C ARG A 82 6.08 -12.95 95.87
N CYS A 83 5.63 -14.14 95.45
CA CYS A 83 6.47 -15.21 94.91
C CYS A 83 6.16 -15.50 93.43
N LEU A 84 5.35 -14.68 92.76
CA LEU A 84 5.06 -14.84 91.33
C LEU A 84 6.34 -14.60 90.50
N PRO A 85 6.64 -15.47 89.52
CA PRO A 85 7.67 -15.21 88.52
C PRO A 85 7.40 -13.91 87.76
N GLU A 86 8.45 -13.26 87.28
CA GLU A 86 8.35 -12.02 86.51
C GLU A 86 7.56 -12.25 85.21
N GLY A 87 6.40 -11.61 85.07
CA GLY A 87 5.49 -11.79 83.93
C GLY A 87 4.31 -12.76 84.13
N ALA A 88 4.25 -13.50 85.26
CA ALA A 88 3.13 -14.40 85.55
C ALA A 88 1.95 -13.68 86.21
N GLU A 89 0.72 -13.96 85.77
CA GLU A 89 -0.51 -13.40 86.36
C GLU A 89 -1.13 -14.35 87.40
N LEU A 90 -1.76 -13.78 88.43
CA LEU A 90 -2.52 -14.54 89.44
C LEU A 90 -4.01 -14.24 89.32
N ILE A 91 -4.79 -15.29 89.06
CA ILE A 91 -6.25 -15.24 89.08
C ILE A 91 -6.77 -15.94 90.34
N GLU A 92 -7.67 -15.28 91.08
CA GLU A 92 -8.22 -15.82 92.31
C GLU A 92 -9.66 -15.34 92.58
N GLY A 93 -10.37 -16.07 93.44
CA GLY A 93 -11.71 -15.69 93.89
C GLY A 93 -12.72 -15.55 92.75
N VAL A 94 -13.35 -14.38 92.64
CA VAL A 94 -14.38 -14.09 91.62
C VAL A 94 -13.81 -14.15 90.20
N SER A 95 -12.57 -13.71 89.99
CA SER A 95 -11.91 -13.74 88.69
C SER A 95 -11.67 -15.17 88.20
N ALA A 96 -11.35 -16.10 89.11
CA ALA A 96 -11.21 -17.52 88.76
C ALA A 96 -12.55 -18.12 88.31
N ARG A 97 -13.64 -17.75 88.98
CA ARG A 97 -14.99 -18.19 88.60
C ARG A 97 -15.43 -17.62 87.25
N PHE A 98 -15.19 -16.33 87.01
CA PHE A 98 -15.49 -15.70 85.72
C PHE A 98 -14.71 -16.35 84.58
N PHE A 99 -13.44 -16.68 84.80
CA PHE A 99 -12.61 -17.39 83.82
C PHE A 99 -13.18 -18.77 83.47
N TYR A 100 -13.63 -19.53 84.47
CA TYR A 100 -14.32 -20.81 84.26
C TYR A 100 -15.60 -20.67 83.42
N ASP A 101 -16.45 -19.69 83.75
CA ASP A 101 -17.72 -19.47 83.05
C ASP A 101 -17.50 -19.11 81.56
N GLN A 102 -16.46 -18.31 81.26
CA GLN A 102 -16.09 -17.97 79.88
C GLN A 102 -15.61 -19.19 79.09
N LEU A 103 -14.79 -20.06 79.69
CA LEU A 103 -14.33 -21.30 79.04
C LEU A 103 -15.49 -22.25 78.75
N MET A 104 -16.44 -22.39 79.67
CA MET A 104 -17.64 -23.21 79.46
C MET A 104 -18.52 -22.67 78.32
N LYS A 105 -18.71 -21.35 78.24
CA LYS A 105 -19.45 -20.71 77.15
C LYS A 105 -18.79 -20.99 75.79
N ARG A 106 -17.47 -20.79 75.69
CA ARG A 106 -16.71 -21.05 74.46
C ARG A 106 -16.78 -22.52 74.03
N LYS A 107 -16.75 -23.46 74.97
CA LYS A 107 -16.89 -24.89 74.66
C LYS A 107 -18.26 -25.21 74.04
N ALA A 108 -19.34 -24.67 74.60
CA ALA A 108 -20.70 -24.87 74.07
C ALA A 108 -20.87 -24.28 72.66
N GLU A 109 -20.30 -23.10 72.40
CA GLU A 109 -20.32 -22.48 71.07
C GLU A 109 -19.55 -23.34 70.04
N HIS A 110 -18.41 -23.92 70.43
CA HIS A 110 -17.62 -24.78 69.54
C HIS A 110 -18.35 -26.08 69.20
N GLU A 111 -18.98 -26.73 70.18
CA GLU A 111 -19.79 -27.92 69.96
C GLU A 111 -20.96 -27.64 69.01
N HIS A 112 -21.63 -26.49 69.15
CA HIS A 112 -22.71 -26.08 68.25
C HIS A 112 -22.23 -25.87 66.79
N VAL A 113 -21.07 -25.23 66.60
CA VAL A 113 -20.49 -25.03 65.27
C VAL A 113 -20.11 -26.36 64.61
N GLN A 114 -19.60 -27.33 65.37
CA GLN A 114 -19.26 -28.65 64.81
C GLN A 114 -20.48 -29.42 64.31
N VAL A 115 -21.60 -29.36 65.03
CA VAL A 115 -22.87 -29.94 64.57
C VAL A 115 -23.31 -29.30 63.26
N MET A 116 -23.27 -27.97 63.17
CA MET A 116 -23.64 -27.24 61.95
C MET A 116 -22.71 -27.55 60.75
N LEU A 117 -21.41 -27.74 60.99
CA LEU A 117 -20.46 -28.14 59.95
C LEU A 117 -20.71 -29.56 59.43
N ALA A 118 -21.08 -30.49 60.31
CA ALA A 118 -21.42 -31.86 59.92
C ALA A 118 -22.68 -31.89 59.04
N GLU A 119 -23.72 -31.12 59.39
CA GLU A 119 -24.93 -30.96 58.58
C GLU A 119 -24.62 -30.40 57.19
N LEU A 120 -23.81 -29.35 57.11
CA LEU A 120 -23.41 -28.74 55.83
C LEU A 120 -22.59 -29.71 54.95
N ALA A 121 -21.69 -30.49 55.55
CA ALA A 121 -20.89 -31.47 54.83
C ALA A 121 -21.76 -32.57 54.20
N HIS A 122 -22.77 -33.04 54.94
CA HIS A 122 -23.72 -34.04 54.45
C HIS A 122 -24.56 -33.50 53.28
N LEU A 123 -25.11 -32.28 53.41
CA LEU A 123 -25.86 -31.63 52.32
C LEU A 123 -25.01 -31.40 51.07
N ASN A 124 -23.75 -31.00 51.22
CA ASN A 124 -22.85 -30.78 50.08
C ASN A 124 -22.49 -32.09 49.35
N SER A 125 -22.27 -33.18 50.08
CA SER A 125 -22.05 -34.50 49.48
C SER A 125 -23.26 -34.97 48.66
N LEU A 126 -24.46 -34.71 49.14
CA LEU A 126 -25.69 -35.00 48.41
C LEU A 126 -25.82 -34.12 47.15
N ALA A 127 -25.58 -32.82 47.26
CA ALA A 127 -25.61 -31.91 46.11
C ALA A 127 -24.57 -32.30 45.02
N GLN A 128 -23.40 -32.80 45.42
CA GLN A 128 -22.40 -33.31 44.47
C GLN A 128 -22.87 -34.58 43.74
N ARG A 129 -23.49 -35.53 44.45
CA ARG A 129 -24.06 -36.75 43.85
C ARG A 129 -25.19 -36.43 42.88
N LEU A 130 -26.09 -35.52 43.26
CA LEU A 130 -27.17 -35.06 42.37
C LEU A 130 -26.64 -34.34 41.12
N ASN A 131 -25.61 -33.50 41.27
CA ASN A 131 -25.00 -32.80 40.14
C ASN A 131 -24.23 -33.69 39.16
N ALA A 132 -23.82 -34.88 39.59
CA ALA A 132 -23.11 -35.86 38.76
C ALA A 132 -24.06 -36.74 37.94
N SER A 133 -25.35 -36.80 38.28
CA SER A 133 -26.34 -37.51 37.48
C SER A 133 -26.63 -36.75 36.18
N ASN A 134 -26.66 -37.48 35.07
CA ASN A 134 -27.04 -36.94 33.75
C ASN A 134 -28.48 -37.29 33.36
N ASP A 135 -29.20 -38.01 34.23
CA ASP A 135 -30.59 -38.44 34.04
C ASP A 135 -31.46 -37.84 35.15
N LEU A 136 -32.56 -37.19 34.75
CA LEU A 136 -33.52 -36.56 35.63
C LEU A 136 -34.21 -37.57 36.54
N ASP A 137 -34.58 -38.72 35.99
CA ASP A 137 -35.39 -39.70 36.69
C ASP A 137 -34.54 -40.37 37.77
N GLU A 138 -33.30 -40.75 37.45
CA GLU A 138 -32.32 -41.26 38.42
C GLU A 138 -32.05 -40.24 39.55
N MET A 139 -31.94 -38.96 39.19
CA MET A 139 -31.70 -37.91 40.15
C MET A 139 -32.88 -37.70 41.10
N LEU A 140 -34.10 -37.58 40.57
CA LEU A 140 -35.31 -37.43 41.38
C LEU A 140 -35.55 -38.66 42.24
N GLN A 141 -35.22 -39.86 41.75
CA GLN A 141 -35.28 -41.09 42.53
C GLN A 141 -34.29 -41.07 43.70
N MET A 142 -33.07 -40.57 43.51
CA MET A 142 -32.11 -40.38 44.61
C MET A 142 -32.62 -39.38 45.65
N VAL A 143 -33.18 -38.23 45.22
CA VAL A 143 -33.77 -37.24 46.13
C VAL A 143 -34.90 -37.86 46.94
N LEU A 144 -35.78 -38.61 46.27
CA LEU A 144 -36.90 -39.29 46.90
C LEU A 144 -36.42 -40.29 47.96
N HIS A 145 -35.45 -41.13 47.62
CA HIS A 145 -34.90 -42.13 48.55
C HIS A 145 -34.28 -41.47 49.78
N GLU A 146 -33.53 -40.38 49.62
CA GLU A 146 -32.96 -39.66 50.76
C GLU A 146 -34.06 -38.97 51.60
N ALA A 147 -35.07 -38.38 50.97
CA ALA A 147 -36.20 -37.78 51.67
C ALA A 147 -36.96 -38.82 52.53
N MET A 148 -37.17 -40.03 52.00
CA MET A 148 -37.76 -41.15 52.72
C MET A 148 -36.86 -41.63 53.87
N ALA A 149 -35.54 -41.68 53.65
CA ALA A 149 -34.58 -42.10 54.68
C ALA A 149 -34.51 -41.10 55.85
N LEU A 150 -34.45 -39.79 55.56
CA LEU A 150 -34.42 -38.73 56.57
C LEU A 150 -35.74 -38.65 57.36
N SER A 151 -36.87 -38.78 56.66
CA SER A 151 -38.18 -38.77 57.31
C SER A 151 -38.54 -40.12 57.95
N GLN A 152 -37.81 -41.20 57.67
CA GLN A 152 -38.19 -42.57 58.08
C GLN A 152 -39.62 -42.92 57.67
N MET A 153 -40.02 -42.51 56.47
CA MET A 153 -41.35 -42.78 55.91
C MET A 153 -41.25 -43.89 54.85
N PRO A 154 -42.18 -44.87 54.85
CA PRO A 154 -42.05 -46.06 54.02
C PRO A 154 -42.35 -45.86 52.53
N ALA A 155 -43.03 -44.76 52.17
CA ALA A 155 -43.39 -44.46 50.79
C ALA A 155 -43.19 -42.98 50.45
N GLY A 156 -43.16 -42.66 49.16
CA GLY A 156 -43.09 -41.30 48.67
C GLY A 156 -43.09 -41.20 47.15
N SER A 157 -43.28 -39.98 46.63
CA SER A 157 -43.32 -39.72 45.19
C SER A 157 -42.85 -38.31 44.84
N VAL A 158 -42.41 -38.10 43.60
CA VAL A 158 -42.11 -36.78 43.03
C VAL A 158 -42.92 -36.58 41.77
N SER A 159 -43.60 -35.44 41.72
CA SER A 159 -44.45 -35.06 40.61
C SER A 159 -44.03 -33.69 40.07
N LEU A 160 -43.90 -33.56 38.75
CA LEU A 160 -43.54 -32.30 38.10
C LEU A 160 -44.79 -31.57 37.60
N TYR A 161 -44.75 -30.25 37.64
CA TYR A 161 -45.87 -29.39 37.27
C TYR A 161 -45.64 -28.72 35.91
N ASP A 162 -46.51 -29.04 34.95
CA ASP A 162 -46.58 -28.34 33.67
C ASP A 162 -47.52 -27.14 33.80
N ARG A 163 -46.94 -25.94 33.77
CA ARG A 163 -47.69 -24.68 33.88
C ARG A 163 -48.54 -24.36 32.65
N GLU A 164 -48.13 -24.78 31.45
CA GLU A 164 -48.89 -24.50 30.23
C GLU A 164 -50.15 -25.36 30.18
N ARG A 165 -50.03 -26.62 30.59
CA ARG A 165 -51.15 -27.58 30.62
C ARG A 165 -51.94 -27.54 31.93
N GLN A 166 -51.41 -26.89 32.98
CA GLN A 166 -51.98 -26.89 34.33
C GLN A 166 -52.16 -28.31 34.89
N GLU A 167 -51.19 -29.20 34.65
CA GLU A 167 -51.23 -30.62 35.02
C GLU A 167 -50.00 -31.01 35.85
N LEU A 168 -50.15 -31.95 36.79
CA LEU A 168 -49.02 -32.63 37.42
C LEU A 168 -48.87 -34.03 36.84
N SER A 169 -47.63 -34.40 36.55
CA SER A 169 -47.25 -35.75 36.14
C SER A 169 -46.39 -36.38 37.23
N LEU A 170 -46.73 -37.60 37.64
CA LEU A 170 -45.85 -38.44 38.46
C LEU A 170 -44.60 -38.79 37.64
N VAL A 171 -43.41 -38.59 38.23
CA VAL A 171 -42.13 -38.89 37.57
C VAL A 171 -41.41 -40.03 38.26
N VAL A 172 -41.37 -40.04 39.60
CA VAL A 172 -40.81 -41.15 40.38
C VAL A 172 -41.66 -41.43 41.62
N SER A 173 -41.71 -42.69 42.02
CA SER A 173 -42.42 -43.17 43.21
C SER A 173 -41.65 -44.32 43.86
N SER A 174 -41.88 -44.54 45.15
CA SER A 174 -41.33 -45.66 45.90
C SER A 174 -42.25 -46.03 47.05
N GLY A 175 -42.38 -47.33 47.34
CA GLY A 175 -43.24 -47.82 48.43
C GLY A 175 -44.73 -47.90 48.11
N PHE A 176 -45.12 -47.74 46.84
CA PHE A 176 -46.50 -47.82 46.35
C PHE A 176 -46.73 -49.01 45.41
N SER A 177 -47.99 -49.26 45.05
CA SER A 177 -48.37 -50.29 44.07
C SER A 177 -48.01 -49.92 42.63
N GLU A 178 -47.88 -50.91 41.74
CA GLU A 178 -47.66 -50.69 40.29
C GLU A 178 -48.79 -49.87 39.62
N ALA A 179 -50.00 -49.89 40.21
CA ALA A 179 -51.12 -49.06 39.75
C ALA A 179 -50.91 -47.58 40.09
N PHE A 180 -50.12 -47.25 41.11
CA PHE A 180 -49.73 -45.89 41.45
C PHE A 180 -48.66 -45.35 40.49
N ASP A 181 -47.68 -46.17 40.12
CA ASP A 181 -46.59 -45.78 39.21
C ASP A 181 -47.09 -45.38 37.81
N ASN A 182 -48.23 -45.95 37.39
CA ASN A 182 -48.83 -45.73 36.07
C ASN A 182 -49.98 -44.71 36.07
N GLN A 183 -50.04 -43.79 37.05
CA GLN A 183 -51.08 -42.77 37.08
C GLN A 183 -50.90 -41.76 35.93
N PRO A 184 -51.96 -41.47 35.14
CA PRO A 184 -51.89 -40.43 34.13
C PRO A 184 -51.73 -39.05 34.77
N PRO A 185 -51.19 -38.05 34.05
CA PRO A 185 -51.14 -36.68 34.55
C PRO A 185 -52.52 -36.19 35.01
N TRP A 186 -52.56 -35.46 36.13
CA TRP A 186 -53.80 -34.95 36.71
C TRP A 186 -53.86 -33.42 36.68
N PRO A 187 -55.01 -32.83 36.33
CA PRO A 187 -55.16 -31.38 36.26
C PRO A 187 -55.17 -30.75 37.66
N VAL A 188 -54.49 -29.61 37.79
CA VAL A 188 -54.53 -28.76 38.98
C VAL A 188 -55.83 -27.98 38.97
N ARG A 189 -56.72 -28.29 39.92
CA ARG A 189 -58.03 -27.63 40.05
C ARG A 189 -57.90 -26.29 40.79
N PRO A 190 -58.49 -25.19 40.27
CA PRO A 190 -58.53 -23.91 40.97
C PRO A 190 -59.22 -24.02 42.35
N GLY A 191 -58.62 -23.43 43.38
CA GLY A 191 -58.99 -23.53 44.79
C GLY A 191 -58.74 -24.90 45.42
N GLY A 192 -58.21 -25.86 44.65
CA GLY A 192 -57.95 -27.23 45.08
C GLY A 192 -56.72 -27.36 45.98
N LEU A 193 -56.60 -28.52 46.60
CA LEU A 193 -55.51 -28.82 47.52
C LEU A 193 -54.12 -28.74 46.87
N THR A 194 -53.97 -29.30 45.67
CA THR A 194 -52.73 -29.24 44.89
C THR A 194 -52.32 -27.81 44.56
N GLU A 195 -53.28 -26.95 44.17
CA GLU A 195 -53.01 -25.54 43.90
C GLU A 195 -52.58 -24.80 45.18
N ARG A 196 -53.20 -25.09 46.32
CA ARG A 196 -52.80 -24.53 47.62
C ARG A 196 -51.38 -24.94 48.00
N ILE A 197 -50.99 -26.19 47.78
CA ILE A 197 -49.63 -26.69 48.04
C ILE A 197 -48.63 -25.93 47.16
N LEU A 198 -48.88 -25.87 45.83
CA LEU A 198 -48.03 -25.16 44.87
C LEU A 198 -47.86 -23.67 45.22
N ASN A 199 -48.94 -23.01 45.64
CA ASN A 199 -48.95 -21.57 45.98
C ASN A 199 -48.37 -21.27 47.36
N SER A 200 -48.49 -22.19 48.32
CA SER A 200 -48.00 -21.96 49.69
C SER A 200 -46.48 -21.84 49.78
N ARG A 201 -45.76 -22.49 48.85
CA ARG A 201 -44.29 -22.57 48.80
C ARG A 201 -43.64 -23.02 50.12
N LYS A 202 -44.40 -23.71 50.96
CA LYS A 202 -43.97 -24.24 52.26
C LYS A 202 -44.38 -25.70 52.36
N PRO A 203 -43.67 -26.52 53.15
CA PRO A 203 -44.10 -27.88 53.44
C PRO A 203 -45.52 -27.89 53.99
N PHE A 204 -46.33 -28.81 53.49
CA PHE A 204 -47.70 -29.04 53.90
C PHE A 204 -47.79 -30.41 54.59
N PRO A 205 -47.60 -30.47 55.92
CA PRO A 205 -47.75 -31.70 56.68
C PRO A 205 -49.23 -32.04 56.91
N VAL A 206 -49.55 -33.32 56.84
CA VAL A 206 -50.86 -33.90 57.13
C VAL A 206 -50.65 -35.03 58.13
N GLU A 207 -51.02 -34.79 59.38
CA GLU A 207 -50.77 -35.75 60.45
C GLU A 207 -51.73 -36.95 60.41
N ASP A 208 -52.95 -36.73 59.90
CA ASP A 208 -53.96 -37.76 59.66
C ASP A 208 -54.86 -37.34 58.48
N ALA A 209 -54.74 -38.04 57.36
CA ALA A 209 -55.51 -37.83 56.14
C ALA A 209 -56.94 -38.38 56.23
N THR A 210 -57.23 -39.23 57.24
CA THR A 210 -58.58 -39.72 57.51
C THR A 210 -59.45 -38.68 58.24
N ASP A 211 -58.85 -37.63 58.80
CA ASP A 211 -59.57 -36.51 59.40
C ASP A 211 -60.27 -35.68 58.31
N PRO A 212 -61.62 -35.55 58.35
CA PRO A 212 -62.36 -34.66 57.46
C PRO A 212 -61.87 -33.21 57.45
N ALA A 213 -61.26 -32.73 58.55
CA ALA A 213 -60.73 -31.38 58.69
C ALA A 213 -59.39 -31.16 57.95
N ALA A 214 -58.65 -32.23 57.63
CA ALA A 214 -57.36 -32.14 56.94
C ALA A 214 -57.49 -31.75 55.45
N GLY A 215 -58.68 -31.85 54.87
CA GLY A 215 -58.94 -31.52 53.46
C GLY A 215 -58.39 -32.52 52.43
N PHE A 216 -57.76 -33.61 52.90
CA PHE A 216 -57.19 -34.71 52.11
C PHE A 216 -58.10 -35.93 51.97
N SER A 217 -59.16 -36.01 52.77
CA SER A 217 -60.09 -37.14 52.96
C SER A 217 -61.03 -37.45 51.78
N ARG A 218 -60.63 -37.10 50.55
CA ARG A 218 -61.34 -37.40 49.29
C ARG A 218 -60.40 -37.78 48.15
N ASN A 219 -59.12 -38.09 48.41
CA ASN A 219 -58.19 -38.51 47.37
C ASN A 219 -58.23 -40.04 47.21
N GLU A 220 -59.07 -40.52 46.30
CA GLU A 220 -59.26 -41.97 46.06
C GLU A 220 -57.95 -42.72 45.74
N ILE A 221 -56.94 -42.05 45.18
CA ILE A 221 -55.65 -42.68 44.84
C ILE A 221 -54.86 -42.97 46.11
N LEU A 222 -54.74 -41.98 47.01
CA LEU A 222 -54.03 -42.15 48.28
C LEU A 222 -54.78 -43.07 49.24
N GLU A 223 -56.12 -43.04 49.23
CA GLU A 223 -56.96 -43.95 50.00
C GLU A 223 -56.78 -45.41 49.56
N ARG A 224 -56.68 -45.68 48.25
CA ARG A 224 -56.43 -47.04 47.73
C ARG A 224 -55.07 -47.59 48.14
N GLU A 225 -54.06 -46.74 48.22
CA GLU A 225 -52.72 -47.09 48.70
C GLU A 225 -52.63 -47.14 50.24
N GLY A 226 -53.68 -46.69 50.96
CA GLY A 226 -53.74 -46.74 52.42
C GLY A 226 -52.92 -45.67 53.15
N VAL A 227 -52.61 -44.56 52.49
CA VAL A 227 -51.85 -43.45 53.09
C VAL A 227 -52.65 -42.78 54.20
N VAL A 228 -52.05 -42.65 55.38
CA VAL A 228 -52.68 -42.05 56.57
C VAL A 228 -52.02 -40.74 56.96
N SER A 229 -50.71 -40.57 56.78
CA SER A 229 -50.06 -39.27 56.99
C SER A 229 -49.07 -38.98 55.88
N LEU A 230 -48.87 -37.70 55.55
CA LEU A 230 -47.98 -37.30 54.48
C LEU A 230 -47.39 -35.91 54.69
N VAL A 231 -46.28 -35.63 54.02
CA VAL A 231 -45.76 -34.27 53.84
C VAL A 231 -45.63 -33.98 52.36
N ALA A 232 -46.34 -32.95 51.90
CA ALA A 232 -46.17 -32.43 50.55
C ALA A 232 -45.22 -31.22 50.57
N VAL A 233 -44.08 -31.34 49.91
CA VAL A 233 -43.01 -30.33 49.87
C VAL A 233 -42.92 -29.76 48.45
N PRO A 234 -43.29 -28.48 48.25
CA PRO A 234 -43.14 -27.84 46.95
C PRO A 234 -41.67 -27.77 46.50
N LEU A 235 -41.40 -28.16 45.25
CA LEU A 235 -40.10 -27.95 44.60
C LEU A 235 -40.04 -26.51 44.10
N VAL A 236 -39.55 -25.61 44.96
CA VAL A 236 -39.53 -24.15 44.68
C VAL A 236 -38.18 -23.73 44.15
N LEU A 237 -38.23 -22.92 43.10
CA LEU A 237 -37.08 -22.27 42.48
C LEU A 237 -37.42 -20.81 42.25
N ASP A 238 -36.68 -19.94 42.94
CA ASP A 238 -36.99 -18.52 43.08
C ASP A 238 -38.47 -18.31 43.48
N ASP A 239 -39.29 -17.77 42.58
CA ASP A 239 -40.72 -17.52 42.75
C ASP A 239 -41.63 -18.55 42.08
N THR A 240 -41.07 -19.65 41.58
CA THR A 240 -41.80 -20.64 40.78
C THR A 240 -41.71 -22.04 41.37
N THR A 241 -42.86 -22.70 41.50
CA THR A 241 -42.93 -24.11 41.90
C THR A 241 -42.93 -24.97 40.64
N VAL A 242 -41.94 -25.86 40.52
CA VAL A 242 -41.73 -26.74 39.36
C VAL A 242 -42.28 -28.17 39.58
N GLY A 243 -42.67 -28.49 40.81
CA GLY A 243 -43.21 -29.80 41.18
C GLY A 243 -43.48 -29.93 42.67
N ILE A 244 -43.78 -31.14 43.12
CA ILE A 244 -44.04 -31.48 44.52
C ILE A 244 -43.35 -32.80 44.85
N LEU A 245 -42.65 -32.84 45.98
CA LEU A 245 -42.14 -34.05 46.63
C LEU A 245 -43.11 -34.46 47.74
N TYR A 246 -43.58 -35.70 47.69
CA TYR A 246 -44.41 -36.34 48.70
C TYR A 246 -43.60 -37.40 49.45
N VAL A 247 -43.73 -37.41 50.76
CA VAL A 247 -43.31 -38.53 51.63
C VAL A 247 -44.52 -38.95 52.46
N ASP A 248 -44.78 -40.25 52.50
CA ASP A 248 -46.07 -40.83 52.89
C ASP A 248 -45.89 -41.99 53.89
N ASP A 249 -46.78 -42.09 54.87
CA ASP A 249 -46.79 -43.12 55.91
C ASP A 249 -48.22 -43.67 56.08
N PHE A 250 -48.31 -44.95 56.43
CA PHE A 250 -49.56 -45.70 56.52
C PHE A 250 -50.17 -45.67 57.94
N LYS A 251 -49.66 -44.78 58.80
CA LYS A 251 -50.14 -44.51 60.16
C LYS A 251 -50.11 -43.01 60.47
N PRO A 252 -50.86 -42.53 61.48
CA PRO A 252 -50.81 -41.13 61.89
C PRO A 252 -49.43 -40.76 62.43
N ARG A 253 -48.98 -39.53 62.15
CA ARG A 253 -47.64 -39.06 62.51
C ARG A 253 -47.61 -37.55 62.76
N SER A 254 -46.92 -37.13 63.81
CA SER A 254 -46.57 -35.72 64.04
C SER A 254 -45.23 -35.39 63.39
N PHE A 255 -45.12 -34.19 62.81
CA PHE A 255 -43.89 -33.75 62.13
C PHE A 255 -43.19 -32.67 62.94
N ASP A 256 -41.89 -32.83 63.17
CA ASP A 256 -41.09 -31.79 63.82
C ASP A 256 -40.61 -30.72 62.81
N ALA A 257 -40.24 -29.55 63.31
CA ALA A 257 -39.83 -28.43 62.47
C ALA A 257 -38.47 -28.68 61.75
N GLU A 258 -37.65 -29.59 62.27
CA GLU A 258 -36.33 -29.90 61.75
C GLU A 258 -36.43 -30.82 60.52
N GLN A 259 -37.27 -31.85 60.59
CA GLN A 259 -37.64 -32.75 59.48
C GLN A 259 -38.22 -31.96 58.31
N LEU A 260 -39.18 -31.06 58.57
CA LEU A 260 -39.77 -30.22 57.51
C LEU A 260 -38.73 -29.29 56.87
N ARG A 261 -37.78 -28.78 57.65
CA ARG A 261 -36.67 -27.96 57.15
C ARG A 261 -35.73 -28.77 56.26
N LEU A 262 -35.34 -29.97 56.68
CA LEU A 262 -34.45 -30.86 55.90
C LEU A 262 -35.10 -31.28 54.56
N LEU A 263 -36.37 -31.67 54.58
CA LEU A 263 -37.11 -31.99 53.36
C LEU A 263 -37.22 -30.80 52.41
N SER A 264 -37.41 -29.58 52.94
CA SER A 264 -37.41 -28.35 52.14
C SER A 264 -36.06 -28.09 51.45
N LEU A 265 -34.95 -28.39 52.14
CA LEU A 265 -33.61 -28.24 51.56
C LEU A 265 -33.37 -29.21 50.41
N LEU A 266 -33.80 -30.47 50.56
CA LEU A 266 -33.74 -31.47 49.48
C LEU A 266 -34.61 -31.08 48.28
N ALA A 267 -35.83 -30.62 48.55
CA ALA A 267 -36.76 -30.14 47.53
C ALA A 267 -36.17 -28.95 46.74
N GLY A 268 -35.51 -28.01 47.42
CA GLY A 268 -34.81 -26.90 46.76
C GLY A 268 -33.68 -27.38 45.84
N GLN A 269 -32.89 -28.37 46.27
CA GLN A 269 -31.83 -28.94 45.42
C GLN A 269 -32.38 -29.66 44.19
N ALA A 270 -33.45 -30.43 44.33
CA ALA A 270 -34.15 -31.03 43.19
C ALA A 270 -34.66 -29.98 42.20
N ALA A 271 -35.27 -28.90 42.71
CA ALA A 271 -35.80 -27.82 41.88
C ALA A 271 -34.70 -27.15 41.03
N HIS A 272 -33.54 -26.86 41.62
CA HIS A 272 -32.38 -26.31 40.90
C HIS A 272 -31.89 -27.22 39.78
N SER A 273 -31.80 -28.53 40.03
CA SER A 273 -31.31 -29.48 39.04
C SER A 273 -32.27 -29.68 37.87
N ILE A 274 -33.59 -29.70 38.14
CA ILE A 274 -34.62 -29.74 37.09
C ILE A 274 -34.45 -28.55 36.12
N GLN A 275 -34.24 -27.34 36.64
CA GLN A 275 -34.05 -26.15 35.80
C GLN A 275 -32.74 -26.20 35.01
N LYS A 276 -31.65 -26.66 35.63
CA LYS A 276 -30.36 -26.81 34.96
C LYS A 276 -30.47 -27.69 33.72
N GLU A 277 -31.14 -28.84 33.82
CA GLU A 277 -31.31 -29.73 32.68
C GLU A 277 -32.16 -29.10 31.58
N ARG A 278 -33.26 -28.42 31.94
CA ARG A 278 -34.09 -27.68 30.99
C ARG A 278 -33.28 -26.64 30.21
N LEU A 279 -32.48 -25.83 30.91
CA LEU A 279 -31.62 -24.82 30.30
C LEU A 279 -30.57 -25.44 29.36
N ILE A 280 -29.95 -26.56 29.76
CA ILE A 280 -28.99 -27.27 28.91
C ILE A 280 -29.66 -27.75 27.62
N ARG A 281 -30.88 -28.26 27.70
CA ARG A 281 -31.64 -28.73 26.53
C ARG A 281 -32.00 -27.57 25.60
N GLU A 282 -32.48 -26.46 26.13
CA GLU A 282 -32.78 -25.23 25.36
C GLU A 282 -31.53 -24.67 24.68
N LEU A 283 -30.39 -24.63 25.41
CA LEU A 283 -29.11 -24.15 24.86
C LEU A 283 -28.62 -25.03 23.71
N ARG A 284 -28.71 -26.36 23.84
CA ARG A 284 -28.33 -27.30 22.77
C ARG A 284 -29.19 -27.11 21.53
N ALA A 285 -30.51 -27.04 21.69
CA ALA A 285 -31.43 -26.81 20.57
C ALA A 285 -31.18 -25.46 19.87
N SER A 286 -30.91 -24.40 20.64
CA SER A 286 -30.56 -23.09 20.08
C SER A 286 -29.24 -23.11 19.33
N LYS A 287 -28.23 -23.81 19.85
CA LYS A 287 -26.92 -23.96 19.18
C LYS A 287 -27.05 -24.67 17.83
N GLU A 288 -27.77 -25.78 17.78
CA GLU A 288 -28.01 -26.54 16.54
C GLU A 288 -28.82 -25.75 15.51
N ALA A 289 -29.74 -24.89 15.95
CA ALA A 289 -30.46 -23.99 15.05
C ALA A 289 -29.53 -22.89 14.48
N MET A 290 -28.65 -22.34 15.33
CA MET A 290 -27.68 -21.33 14.91
C MET A 290 -26.64 -21.90 13.93
N GLU A 291 -26.13 -23.10 14.17
CA GLU A 291 -25.17 -23.78 13.28
C GLU A 291 -25.80 -23.98 11.88
N ARG A 292 -27.05 -24.46 11.81
CA ARG A 292 -27.78 -24.60 10.53
C ARG A 292 -28.01 -23.27 9.82
N LEU A 293 -28.41 -22.23 10.56
CA LEU A 293 -28.60 -20.90 9.96
C LEU A 293 -27.29 -20.33 9.44
N ASN A 294 -26.18 -20.56 10.14
CA ASN A 294 -24.87 -20.08 9.72
C ASN A 294 -24.40 -20.79 8.44
N GLU A 295 -24.60 -22.11 8.33
CA GLU A 295 -24.34 -22.86 7.09
C GLU A 295 -25.17 -22.31 5.91
N GLU A 296 -26.48 -22.07 6.10
CA GLU A 296 -27.34 -21.50 5.06
C GLU A 296 -26.92 -20.08 4.65
N LEU A 297 -26.53 -19.24 5.63
CA LEU A 297 -26.02 -17.90 5.38
C LEU A 297 -24.70 -17.92 4.63
N GLU A 298 -23.77 -18.81 4.99
CA GLU A 298 -22.49 -18.98 4.30
C GLU A 298 -22.69 -19.38 2.84
N GLU A 299 -23.57 -20.35 2.56
CA GLU A 299 -23.92 -20.74 1.19
C GLU A 299 -24.50 -19.57 0.39
N ARG A 300 -25.40 -18.79 1.01
CA ARG A 300 -26.04 -17.64 0.37
C ARG A 300 -25.06 -16.50 0.10
N ILE A 301 -24.16 -16.23 1.04
CA ILE A 301 -23.07 -15.24 0.86
C ILE A 301 -22.17 -15.69 -0.27
N MET A 302 -21.72 -16.95 -0.30
CA MET A 302 -20.85 -17.46 -1.36
C MET A 302 -21.52 -17.37 -2.75
N ALA A 303 -22.81 -17.75 -2.85
CA ALA A 303 -23.57 -17.62 -4.08
C ALA A 303 -23.66 -16.16 -4.53
N ARG A 304 -24.01 -15.24 -3.62
CA ARG A 304 -24.17 -13.82 -3.95
C ARG A 304 -22.84 -13.15 -4.30
N THR A 305 -21.77 -13.49 -3.61
CA THR A 305 -20.42 -12.99 -3.92
C THR A 305 -19.97 -13.47 -5.29
N ARG A 306 -20.26 -14.72 -5.68
CA ARG A 306 -19.97 -15.22 -7.03
C ARG A 306 -20.77 -14.47 -8.10
N GLU A 307 -22.07 -14.27 -7.90
CA GLU A 307 -22.92 -13.49 -8.82
C GLU A 307 -22.42 -12.05 -8.99
N LEU A 308 -22.10 -11.37 -7.88
CA LEU A 308 -21.57 -10.01 -7.90
C LEU A 308 -20.23 -9.94 -8.63
N ARG A 309 -19.36 -10.92 -8.41
CA ARG A 309 -18.07 -11.00 -9.10
C ARG A 309 -18.25 -11.16 -10.60
N MET A 310 -19.13 -12.05 -11.04
CA MET A 310 -19.44 -12.24 -12.46
C MET A 310 -20.03 -10.98 -13.09
N ALA A 311 -21.00 -10.33 -12.43
CA ALA A 311 -21.60 -9.09 -12.91
C ALA A 311 -20.58 -7.95 -13.00
N ASN A 312 -19.67 -7.84 -12.03
CA ASN A 312 -18.61 -6.84 -12.06
C ASN A 312 -17.60 -7.12 -13.19
N GLU A 313 -17.21 -8.38 -13.39
CA GLU A 313 -16.34 -8.78 -14.50
C GLU A 313 -16.97 -8.50 -15.87
N GLU A 314 -18.29 -8.67 -16.01
CA GLU A 314 -19.03 -8.28 -17.23
C GLU A 314 -19.07 -6.77 -17.41
N LEU A 315 -19.32 -6.01 -16.34
CA LEU A 315 -19.37 -4.55 -16.40
C LEU A 315 -18.00 -3.95 -16.73
N VAL A 316 -16.93 -4.46 -16.11
CA VAL A 316 -15.56 -4.06 -16.43
C VAL A 316 -15.23 -4.40 -17.89
N ARG A 317 -15.57 -5.61 -18.37
CA ARG A 317 -15.40 -5.97 -19.78
C ARG A 317 -16.19 -5.07 -20.72
N ALA A 318 -17.43 -4.73 -20.40
CA ALA A 318 -18.24 -3.82 -21.19
C ALA A 318 -17.67 -2.40 -21.22
N SER A 319 -17.17 -1.90 -20.09
CA SER A 319 -16.52 -0.59 -19.97
C SER A 319 -15.21 -0.51 -20.76
N GLN A 320 -14.37 -1.55 -20.64
CA GLN A 320 -13.14 -1.69 -21.41
C GLN A 320 -13.44 -1.79 -22.91
N ALA A 321 -14.43 -2.61 -23.31
CA ALA A 321 -14.86 -2.72 -24.70
C ALA A 321 -15.39 -1.39 -25.26
N LYS A 322 -16.18 -0.63 -24.49
CA LYS A 322 -16.63 0.72 -24.87
C LYS A 322 -15.46 1.68 -25.07
N SER A 323 -14.50 1.67 -24.15
CA SER A 323 -13.31 2.53 -24.22
C SER A 323 -12.41 2.16 -25.40
N GLN A 324 -12.15 0.87 -25.60
CA GLN A 324 -11.37 0.35 -26.73
C GLN A 324 -12.07 0.64 -28.05
N PHE A 325 -13.39 0.52 -28.12
CA PHE A 325 -14.18 0.85 -29.31
C PHE A 325 -14.04 2.33 -29.67
N ILE A 326 -14.17 3.25 -28.71
CA ILE A 326 -14.01 4.69 -28.96
C ILE A 326 -12.58 5.04 -29.38
N SER A 327 -11.58 4.41 -28.75
CA SER A 327 -10.17 4.59 -29.12
C SER A 327 -9.90 4.10 -30.55
N ASN A 328 -10.29 2.87 -30.87
CA ASN A 328 -10.13 2.27 -32.21
C ASN A 328 -10.88 3.08 -33.28
N MET A 329 -12.14 3.47 -33.02
CA MET A 329 -12.91 4.31 -33.95
C MET A 329 -12.25 5.67 -34.16
N SER A 330 -11.66 6.29 -33.12
CA SER A 330 -10.92 7.52 -33.32
C SER A 330 -9.72 7.32 -34.23
N HIS A 331 -9.01 6.20 -34.15
CA HIS A 331 -7.90 5.91 -35.04
C HIS A 331 -8.38 5.68 -36.47
N GLU A 332 -9.40 4.82 -36.65
CA GLU A 332 -9.94 4.49 -37.97
C GLU A 332 -10.58 5.67 -38.69
N LEU A 333 -11.05 6.67 -37.94
CA LEU A 333 -11.55 7.93 -38.54
C LEU A 333 -10.42 8.93 -38.79
N ARG A 334 -9.39 8.99 -37.93
CA ARG A 334 -8.28 9.95 -38.05
C ARG A 334 -7.38 9.65 -39.24
N THR A 335 -7.08 8.38 -39.51
CA THR A 335 -6.22 7.96 -40.63
C THR A 335 -6.74 8.42 -41.99
N PRO A 336 -7.99 8.11 -42.41
CA PRO A 336 -8.51 8.55 -43.71
C PRO A 336 -8.66 10.08 -43.76
N LEU A 337 -9.03 10.73 -42.66
CA LEU A 337 -9.15 12.20 -42.61
C LEU A 337 -7.82 12.91 -42.79
N THR A 338 -6.76 12.36 -42.22
CA THR A 338 -5.42 12.93 -42.39
C THR A 338 -5.00 12.83 -43.85
N SER A 339 -5.20 11.67 -44.48
CA SER A 339 -4.85 11.49 -45.89
C SER A 339 -5.64 12.46 -46.77
N ILE A 340 -6.94 12.64 -46.52
CA ILE A 340 -7.79 13.61 -47.23
C ILE A 340 -7.25 15.04 -47.06
N ASN A 341 -6.91 15.44 -45.83
CA ASN A 341 -6.37 16.78 -45.55
C ASN A 341 -4.99 16.97 -46.17
N GLY A 342 -4.10 16.00 -46.03
CA GLY A 342 -2.75 16.04 -46.60
C GLY A 342 -2.77 16.12 -48.12
N PHE A 343 -3.59 15.31 -48.81
CA PHE A 343 -3.74 15.44 -50.27
C PHE A 343 -4.38 16.77 -50.69
N SER A 344 -5.32 17.29 -49.89
CA SER A 344 -5.93 18.59 -50.17
C SER A 344 -4.92 19.73 -50.04
N GLU A 345 -4.05 19.70 -49.03
CA GLU A 345 -2.94 20.65 -48.85
C GLU A 345 -1.90 20.53 -49.97
N LEU A 346 -1.51 19.30 -50.35
CA LEU A 346 -0.55 19.07 -51.43
C LEU A 346 -1.04 19.62 -52.79
N LEU A 347 -2.34 19.53 -53.04
CA LEU A 347 -2.97 20.11 -54.24
C LEU A 347 -3.06 21.64 -54.15
N LEU A 348 -3.36 22.19 -52.97
CA LEU A 348 -3.38 23.65 -52.73
C LEU A 348 -1.99 24.31 -52.86
N ASP A 349 -0.94 23.56 -52.52
CA ASP A 349 0.47 23.96 -52.66
C ASP A 349 1.01 23.86 -54.10
N GLU A 350 0.17 23.46 -55.06
CA GLU A 350 0.48 23.36 -56.50
C GLU A 350 1.66 22.41 -56.82
N LEU A 351 1.97 21.46 -55.93
CA LEU A 351 3.09 20.52 -56.08
C LEU A 351 2.95 19.58 -57.28
N PHE A 352 1.73 19.35 -57.75
CA PHE A 352 1.40 18.50 -58.90
C PHE A 352 0.90 19.30 -60.12
N GLY A 353 1.16 20.61 -60.16
CA GLY A 353 0.78 21.51 -61.25
C GLY A 353 -0.14 22.65 -60.79
N PRO A 354 -0.38 23.65 -61.66
CA PRO A 354 -1.22 24.81 -61.33
C PRO A 354 -2.69 24.39 -61.20
N ILE A 355 -3.36 24.87 -60.15
CA ILE A 355 -4.80 24.68 -59.93
C ILE A 355 -5.56 25.96 -60.31
N ASN A 356 -6.80 25.82 -60.79
CA ASN A 356 -7.67 26.97 -61.07
C ASN A 356 -8.41 27.45 -59.79
N GLU A 357 -8.98 28.66 -59.83
CA GLU A 357 -9.68 29.27 -58.69
C GLU A 357 -10.83 28.43 -58.13
N GLN A 358 -11.57 27.71 -59.00
CA GLN A 358 -12.63 26.80 -58.55
C GLN A 358 -12.06 25.57 -57.83
N GLN A 359 -10.97 24.99 -58.34
CA GLN A 359 -10.27 23.87 -57.69
C GLN A 359 -9.70 24.27 -56.34
N ARG A 360 -9.10 25.47 -56.24
CA ARG A 360 -8.63 26.05 -54.98
C ARG A 360 -9.76 26.16 -53.96
N THR A 361 -10.90 26.74 -54.37
CA THR A 361 -12.08 26.86 -53.49
C THR A 361 -12.59 25.49 -53.01
N TYR A 362 -12.65 24.48 -53.88
CA TYR A 362 -13.09 23.14 -53.47
C TYR A 362 -12.12 22.47 -52.51
N LEU A 363 -10.81 22.60 -52.73
CA LEU A 363 -9.79 22.03 -51.86
C LEU A 363 -9.76 22.72 -50.48
N GLU A 364 -9.93 24.04 -50.43
CA GLU A 364 -10.08 24.79 -49.17
C GLU A 364 -11.31 24.32 -48.38
N ASN A 365 -12.42 24.05 -49.07
CA ASN A 365 -13.63 23.52 -48.44
C ASN A 365 -13.43 22.09 -47.91
N ILE A 366 -12.77 21.22 -48.66
CA ILE A 366 -12.45 19.84 -48.23
C ILE A 366 -11.55 19.87 -47.00
N LEU A 367 -10.49 20.69 -47.04
CA LEU A 367 -9.55 20.84 -45.93
C LEU A 367 -10.24 21.41 -44.67
N SER A 368 -11.08 22.43 -44.83
CA SER A 368 -11.87 22.99 -43.73
C SER A 368 -12.80 21.95 -43.10
N SER A 369 -13.46 21.13 -43.94
CA SER A 369 -14.39 20.09 -43.48
C SER A 369 -13.66 18.95 -42.77
N GLY A 370 -12.50 18.53 -43.28
CA GLY A 370 -11.69 17.49 -42.66
C GLY A 370 -11.08 17.91 -41.33
N ASN A 371 -10.61 19.17 -41.22
CA ASN A 371 -10.16 19.74 -39.95
C ASN A 371 -11.29 19.84 -38.92
N HIS A 372 -12.50 20.23 -39.33
CA HIS A 372 -13.66 20.26 -38.45
C HIS A 372 -14.02 18.86 -37.91
N LEU A 373 -13.91 17.82 -38.74
CA LEU A 373 -14.19 16.45 -38.31
C LEU A 373 -13.13 15.92 -37.33
N LEU A 374 -11.87 16.32 -37.48
CA LEU A 374 -10.82 16.01 -36.50
C LEU A 374 -11.07 16.70 -35.14
N GLU A 375 -11.51 17.96 -35.12
CA GLU A 375 -11.90 18.65 -33.90
C GLU A 375 -13.06 17.94 -33.18
N LEU A 376 -14.06 17.46 -33.94
CA LEU A 376 -15.17 16.67 -33.41
C LEU A 376 -14.69 15.37 -32.74
N ILE A 377 -13.85 14.62 -33.43
CA ILE A 377 -13.31 13.35 -32.92
C ILE A 377 -12.49 13.59 -31.64
N ASN A 378 -11.65 14.62 -31.63
CA ASN A 378 -10.87 14.98 -30.45
C ASN A 378 -11.77 15.41 -29.27
N GLY A 379 -12.85 16.16 -29.53
CA GLY A 379 -13.82 16.51 -28.50
C GLY A 379 -14.54 15.31 -27.88
N ILE A 380 -14.86 14.28 -28.69
CA ILE A 380 -15.45 13.02 -28.21
C ILE A 380 -14.44 12.24 -27.35
N LEU A 381 -13.19 12.19 -27.77
CA LEU A 381 -12.11 11.54 -27.01
C LEU A 381 -11.86 12.22 -25.67
N ASP A 382 -11.79 13.55 -25.65
CA ASP A 382 -11.60 14.31 -24.41
C ASP A 382 -12.74 14.03 -23.43
N MET A 383 -13.99 13.94 -23.92
CA MET A 383 -15.14 13.56 -23.10
C MET A 383 -15.01 12.13 -22.54
N ALA A 384 -14.59 11.15 -23.37
CA ALA A 384 -14.38 9.77 -22.93
C ALA A 384 -13.24 9.64 -21.89
N LYS A 385 -12.19 10.46 -21.98
CA LYS A 385 -11.11 10.53 -21.00
C LYS A 385 -11.58 11.11 -19.67
N ILE A 386 -12.44 12.13 -19.70
CA ILE A 386 -13.06 12.70 -18.50
C ILE A 386 -13.98 11.69 -17.81
N GLU A 387 -14.87 11.01 -18.55
CA GLU A 387 -15.78 10.00 -17.99
C GLU A 387 -15.05 8.82 -17.33
N SER A 388 -13.87 8.48 -17.85
CA SER A 388 -13.04 7.41 -17.28
C SER A 388 -12.08 7.88 -16.18
N GLY A 389 -12.14 9.16 -15.78
CA GLY A 389 -11.27 9.73 -14.74
C GLY A 389 -9.79 9.84 -15.13
N ARG A 390 -9.47 9.70 -16.42
CA ARG A 390 -8.09 9.69 -16.95
C ARG A 390 -7.57 11.08 -17.33
N MET A 391 -8.33 12.14 -17.06
CA MET A 391 -7.92 13.53 -17.36
C MET A 391 -7.42 14.22 -16.09
N GLY A 392 -6.11 14.48 -16.02
CA GLY A 392 -5.46 15.26 -14.95
C GLY A 392 -5.26 16.73 -15.33
N LEU A 393 -4.97 17.56 -14.32
CA LEU A 393 -4.56 18.96 -14.49
C LEU A 393 -3.06 19.09 -14.25
N ASP A 394 -2.39 19.80 -15.16
CA ASP A 394 -0.98 20.18 -15.06
C ASP A 394 -0.89 21.57 -14.42
N LEU A 395 -0.93 21.64 -13.09
CA LEU A 395 -1.04 22.89 -12.34
C LEU A 395 0.29 23.65 -12.27
N ASP A 396 0.33 24.86 -12.82
CA ASP A 396 1.48 25.76 -12.78
C ASP A 396 1.14 27.06 -12.04
N ARG A 397 2.12 27.67 -11.37
CA ARG A 397 1.96 29.01 -10.78
C ARG A 397 1.95 30.04 -11.90
N LEU A 398 0.78 30.57 -12.19
CA LEU A 398 0.51 31.35 -13.39
C LEU A 398 0.02 32.76 -13.10
N ASP A 399 0.58 33.72 -13.86
CA ASP A 399 0.04 35.08 -14.01
C ASP A 399 -1.20 35.04 -14.92
N VAL A 400 -2.38 35.06 -14.30
CA VAL A 400 -3.68 34.95 -14.98
C VAL A 400 -3.86 36.09 -15.99
N ARG A 401 -3.47 37.31 -15.61
CA ARG A 401 -3.58 38.50 -16.46
C ARG A 401 -2.84 38.30 -17.78
N ARG A 402 -1.58 37.85 -17.73
CA ARG A 402 -0.79 37.59 -18.95
C ARG A 402 -1.45 36.57 -19.87
N VAL A 403 -2.11 35.56 -19.31
CA VAL A 403 -2.79 34.53 -20.12
C VAL A 403 -4.06 35.05 -20.77
N ILE A 404 -4.85 35.86 -20.06
CA ILE A 404 -6.02 36.52 -20.65
C ILE A 404 -5.58 37.46 -21.79
N GLU A 405 -4.51 38.24 -21.59
CA GLU A 405 -3.93 39.11 -22.63
C GLU A 405 -3.38 38.33 -23.84
N ASP A 406 -2.71 37.20 -23.60
CA ASP A 406 -2.23 36.29 -24.66
C ASP A 406 -3.39 35.79 -25.54
N VAL A 407 -4.48 35.33 -24.91
CA VAL A 407 -5.68 34.84 -25.61
C VAL A 407 -6.34 35.99 -26.38
N GLY A 408 -6.42 37.17 -25.77
CA GLY A 408 -6.99 38.34 -26.40
C GLY A 408 -6.26 38.77 -27.67
N ARG A 409 -4.93 38.74 -27.68
CA ARG A 409 -4.14 39.04 -28.88
C ARG A 409 -4.47 38.13 -30.06
N VAL A 410 -4.70 36.84 -29.80
CA VAL A 410 -5.06 35.89 -30.87
C VAL A 410 -6.50 36.11 -31.34
N LEU A 411 -7.43 36.31 -30.41
CA LEU A 411 -8.85 36.49 -30.73
C LEU A 411 -9.17 37.84 -31.37
N GLN A 412 -8.31 38.85 -31.22
CA GLN A 412 -8.44 40.15 -31.89
C GLN A 412 -8.53 40.01 -33.41
N GLY A 413 -7.78 39.07 -34.00
CA GLY A 413 -7.82 38.80 -35.45
C GLY A 413 -9.17 38.24 -35.91
N PHE A 414 -9.77 37.36 -35.11
CA PHE A 414 -11.10 36.78 -35.36
C PHE A 414 -12.20 37.83 -35.20
N ALA A 415 -12.13 38.64 -34.14
CA ALA A 415 -13.07 39.72 -33.89
C ALA A 415 -13.07 40.76 -35.02
N THR A 416 -11.88 41.14 -35.51
CA THR A 416 -11.73 42.09 -36.64
C THR A 416 -12.35 41.53 -37.92
N LYS A 417 -12.16 40.23 -38.20
CA LYS A 417 -12.75 39.55 -39.37
C LYS A 417 -14.27 39.42 -39.25
N ALA A 418 -14.80 39.26 -38.04
CA ALA A 418 -16.23 39.21 -37.76
C ALA A 418 -16.88 40.61 -37.61
N GLY A 419 -16.08 41.68 -37.62
CA GLY A 419 -16.55 43.06 -37.41
C GLY A 419 -17.03 43.35 -35.98
N VAL A 420 -16.53 42.62 -34.98
CA VAL A 420 -16.92 42.75 -33.56
C VAL A 420 -15.79 43.43 -32.78
N LYS A 421 -16.14 44.32 -31.84
CA LYS A 421 -15.19 44.97 -30.93
C LYS A 421 -14.89 44.03 -29.75
N LEU A 422 -13.62 43.76 -29.46
CA LEU A 422 -13.20 42.92 -28.32
C LEU A 422 -12.48 43.79 -27.28
N GLU A 423 -12.95 43.76 -26.03
CA GLU A 423 -12.41 44.54 -24.91
C GLU A 423 -12.04 43.64 -23.72
N PHE A 424 -10.93 43.96 -23.06
CA PHE A 424 -10.43 43.24 -21.88
C PHE A 424 -10.34 44.19 -20.68
N GLN A 425 -10.92 43.77 -19.55
CA GLN A 425 -10.88 44.49 -18.28
C GLN A 425 -10.40 43.52 -17.19
N VAL A 426 -9.14 43.63 -16.78
CA VAL A 426 -8.56 42.75 -15.75
C VAL A 426 -8.15 43.61 -14.57
N ASP A 427 -8.63 43.27 -13.37
CA ASP A 427 -8.35 44.03 -12.15
C ASP A 427 -6.90 43.81 -11.67
N ASP A 428 -6.31 44.84 -11.06
CA ASP A 428 -4.90 44.87 -10.62
C ASP A 428 -4.61 43.96 -9.41
N ASP A 429 -5.64 43.45 -8.76
CA ASP A 429 -5.58 42.62 -7.56
C ASP A 429 -5.60 41.10 -7.85
N VAL A 430 -5.67 40.69 -9.11
CA VAL A 430 -5.64 39.28 -9.51
C VAL A 430 -4.27 38.66 -9.19
N PRO A 431 -4.17 37.71 -8.25
CA PRO A 431 -2.91 37.14 -7.82
C PRO A 431 -2.40 36.07 -8.80
N TYR A 432 -1.17 35.61 -8.57
CA TYR A 432 -0.67 34.38 -9.17
C TYR A 432 -1.47 33.19 -8.62
N MET A 433 -1.95 32.32 -9.50
CA MET A 433 -2.75 31.15 -9.10
C MET A 433 -2.11 29.84 -9.60
N LEU A 434 -2.32 28.74 -8.89
CA LEU A 434 -1.95 27.40 -9.34
C LEU A 434 -3.06 26.86 -10.25
N ILE A 435 -2.87 26.97 -11.57
CA ILE A 435 -3.87 26.56 -12.56
C ILE A 435 -3.20 25.95 -13.80
N ASP A 436 -3.92 25.07 -14.50
CA ASP A 436 -3.41 24.49 -15.75
C ASP A 436 -3.50 25.52 -16.88
N ARG A 437 -2.34 26.01 -17.34
CA ARG A 437 -2.24 27.01 -18.41
C ARG A 437 -2.95 26.56 -19.69
N THR A 438 -3.02 25.25 -19.94
CA THR A 438 -3.64 24.66 -21.12
C THR A 438 -5.12 24.72 -21.08
N LYS A 439 -5.67 24.14 -20.03
CA LYS A 439 -7.11 24.04 -19.85
C LYS A 439 -7.71 25.41 -19.60
N PHE A 440 -7.02 26.28 -18.87
CA PHE A 440 -7.46 27.66 -18.67
C PHE A 440 -7.54 28.44 -19.99
N LYS A 441 -6.51 28.34 -20.86
CA LYS A 441 -6.58 28.93 -22.21
C LYS A 441 -7.75 28.34 -23.01
N GLN A 442 -7.97 27.03 -22.94
CA GLN A 442 -9.04 26.34 -23.66
C GLN A 442 -10.44 26.81 -23.22
N ILE A 443 -10.67 26.99 -21.92
CA ILE A 443 -11.89 27.58 -21.36
C ILE A 443 -12.14 28.95 -21.98
N LEU A 444 -11.13 29.84 -21.94
CA LEU A 444 -11.24 31.20 -22.48
C LEU A 444 -11.48 31.22 -24.00
N TYR A 445 -10.75 30.39 -24.76
CA TYR A 445 -10.94 30.26 -26.20
C TYR A 445 -12.37 29.83 -26.55
N ASN A 446 -12.90 28.81 -25.86
CA ASN A 446 -14.25 28.32 -26.10
C ASN A 446 -15.32 29.39 -25.81
N LEU A 447 -15.21 30.09 -24.68
CA LEU A 447 -16.19 31.11 -24.30
C LEU A 447 -16.11 32.35 -25.22
N CYS A 448 -14.89 32.87 -25.46
CA CYS A 448 -14.70 34.08 -26.25
C CYS A 448 -14.96 33.87 -27.75
N SER A 449 -14.60 32.71 -28.32
CA SER A 449 -14.90 32.41 -29.73
C SER A 449 -16.40 32.26 -29.96
N ASN A 450 -17.14 31.66 -29.03
CA ASN A 450 -18.61 31.62 -29.06
C ASN A 450 -19.19 33.03 -28.98
N ALA A 451 -18.72 33.87 -28.04
CA ALA A 451 -19.17 35.25 -27.90
C ALA A 451 -18.97 36.08 -29.19
N ILE A 452 -17.81 35.96 -29.83
CA ILE A 452 -17.50 36.64 -31.11
C ILE A 452 -18.40 36.10 -32.23
N LYS A 453 -18.59 34.78 -32.30
CA LYS A 453 -19.37 34.11 -33.35
C LYS A 453 -20.86 34.46 -33.31
N PHE A 454 -21.44 34.65 -32.11
CA PHE A 454 -22.87 34.92 -31.94
C PHE A 454 -23.20 36.41 -31.77
N SER A 455 -22.19 37.29 -31.76
CA SER A 455 -22.38 38.74 -31.78
C SER A 455 -22.64 39.27 -33.19
N PRO A 456 -23.53 40.26 -33.35
CA PRO A 456 -23.75 40.91 -34.65
C PRO A 456 -22.54 41.77 -35.07
N GLU A 457 -22.40 42.00 -36.38
CA GLU A 457 -21.40 42.92 -36.93
C GLU A 457 -21.58 44.34 -36.35
N GLY A 458 -20.53 44.91 -35.79
CA GLY A 458 -20.54 46.16 -35.02
C GLY A 458 -20.83 46.00 -33.52
N GLY A 459 -21.13 44.79 -33.04
CA GLY A 459 -21.31 44.48 -31.62
C GLY A 459 -20.01 44.48 -30.83
N ALA A 460 -20.11 44.37 -29.50
CA ALA A 460 -18.95 44.28 -28.59
C ALA A 460 -18.98 43.00 -27.74
N VAL A 461 -17.80 42.45 -27.49
CA VAL A 461 -17.54 41.37 -26.53
C VAL A 461 -16.56 41.88 -25.48
N THR A 462 -16.93 41.75 -24.21
CA THR A 462 -16.13 42.22 -23.07
C THR A 462 -15.72 41.04 -22.20
N VAL A 463 -14.42 40.87 -21.96
CA VAL A 463 -13.88 39.88 -21.02
C VAL A 463 -13.45 40.60 -19.75
N ARG A 464 -14.04 40.22 -18.61
CA ARG A 464 -13.71 40.78 -17.29
C ARG A 464 -13.10 39.70 -16.39
N ALA A 465 -12.10 40.06 -15.60
CA ALA A 465 -11.56 39.20 -14.57
C ALA A 465 -11.30 40.00 -13.28
N SER A 466 -11.89 39.54 -12.18
CA SER A 466 -11.85 40.18 -10.86
C SER A 466 -11.74 39.11 -9.76
N VAL A 467 -11.28 39.52 -8.58
CA VAL A 467 -11.30 38.65 -7.39
C VAL A 467 -12.52 38.98 -6.54
N GLU A 468 -13.33 37.96 -6.26
CA GLU A 468 -14.53 38.10 -5.42
C GLU A 468 -14.41 37.27 -4.14
N GLU A 469 -14.96 37.78 -3.04
CA GLU A 469 -15.08 37.03 -1.79
C GLU A 469 -16.37 36.21 -1.83
N ALA A 470 -16.25 34.88 -1.83
CA ALA A 470 -17.42 34.00 -1.78
C ALA A 470 -17.90 33.84 -0.33
N PRO A 471 -19.22 33.99 -0.06
CA PRO A 471 -19.78 33.69 1.25
C PRO A 471 -19.85 32.16 1.45
N GLY A 472 -18.74 31.57 1.89
CA GLY A 472 -18.61 30.16 2.19
C GLY A 472 -17.65 29.97 3.38
N VAL A 473 -18.11 29.23 4.39
CA VAL A 473 -17.32 28.85 5.57
C VAL A 473 -16.31 27.79 5.11
N GLY A 474 -15.04 28.16 4.95
CA GLY A 474 -13.97 27.16 4.88
C GLY A 474 -13.94 26.33 6.17
N ASP A 475 -13.30 25.16 6.17
CA ASP A 475 -13.16 24.31 7.38
C ASP A 475 -12.56 25.07 8.59
N ASP A 476 -11.86 26.19 8.34
CA ASP A 476 -11.21 27.06 9.33
C ASP A 476 -11.96 28.41 9.56
N GLY A 477 -13.10 28.65 8.91
CA GLY A 477 -13.93 29.86 9.12
C GLY A 477 -13.51 31.13 8.37
N GLU A 478 -12.52 31.07 7.47
CA GLU A 478 -12.12 32.18 6.61
C GLU A 478 -12.90 32.21 5.28
N ALA A 479 -13.06 33.43 4.72
CA ALA A 479 -13.76 33.66 3.44
C ALA A 479 -12.90 33.17 2.27
N LEU A 480 -13.47 32.31 1.42
CA LEU A 480 -12.80 31.82 0.21
C LEU A 480 -12.74 32.94 -0.83
N ARG A 481 -11.53 33.32 -1.24
CA ARG A 481 -11.30 34.21 -2.39
C ARG A 481 -11.45 33.39 -3.67
N MET A 482 -12.23 33.90 -4.63
CA MET A 482 -12.47 33.26 -5.92
C MET A 482 -12.05 34.21 -7.05
N LEU A 483 -11.39 33.68 -8.08
CA LEU A 483 -11.23 34.37 -9.35
C LEU A 483 -12.53 34.25 -10.13
N HIS A 484 -13.21 35.37 -10.35
CA HIS A 484 -14.37 35.47 -11.22
C HIS A 484 -13.93 35.93 -12.60
N VAL A 485 -14.24 35.16 -13.65
CA VAL A 485 -14.01 35.57 -15.04
C VAL A 485 -15.32 35.52 -15.81
N SER A 486 -15.68 36.63 -16.44
CA SER A 486 -16.90 36.75 -17.25
C SER A 486 -16.59 37.17 -18.69
N VAL A 487 -17.37 36.64 -19.63
CA VAL A 487 -17.35 36.93 -21.06
C VAL A 487 -18.75 37.36 -21.46
N GLU A 488 -18.90 38.66 -21.68
CA GLU A 488 -20.17 39.31 -22.03
C GLU A 488 -20.21 39.59 -23.53
N ASP A 489 -21.28 39.15 -24.20
CA ASP A 489 -21.55 39.37 -25.62
C ASP A 489 -22.85 40.16 -25.82
N GLN A 490 -22.95 40.88 -26.94
CA GLN A 490 -24.17 41.58 -27.38
C GLN A 490 -24.95 40.78 -28.45
N GLY A 491 -24.87 39.47 -28.36
CA GLY A 491 -25.45 38.54 -29.32
C GLY A 491 -26.95 38.30 -29.17
N ILE A 492 -27.41 37.19 -29.75
CA ILE A 492 -28.82 36.82 -29.82
C ILE A 492 -29.47 36.49 -28.46
N GLY A 493 -28.67 36.25 -27.42
CA GLY A 493 -29.14 35.77 -26.13
C GLY A 493 -29.73 34.35 -26.17
N ILE A 494 -29.93 33.76 -24.99
CA ILE A 494 -30.36 32.37 -24.78
C ILE A 494 -31.66 32.39 -23.96
N ALA A 495 -32.66 31.63 -24.39
CA ALA A 495 -33.92 31.52 -23.65
C ALA A 495 -33.72 30.71 -22.36
N ALA A 496 -34.41 31.09 -21.28
CA ALA A 496 -34.26 30.45 -19.96
C ALA A 496 -34.44 28.92 -19.97
N LYS A 497 -35.33 28.40 -20.82
CA LYS A 497 -35.57 26.96 -21.00
C LYS A 497 -34.40 26.19 -21.62
N ASP A 498 -33.50 26.89 -22.31
CA ASP A 498 -32.38 26.28 -23.05
C ASP A 498 -31.05 26.43 -22.28
N ILE A 499 -31.01 27.22 -21.19
CA ILE A 499 -29.80 27.46 -20.37
C ILE A 499 -29.22 26.19 -19.76
N GLU A 500 -30.03 25.26 -19.26
CA GLU A 500 -29.49 23.98 -18.74
C GLU A 500 -29.02 23.06 -19.87
N ARG A 501 -29.65 23.18 -21.04
CA ARG A 501 -29.45 22.29 -22.18
C ARG A 501 -28.16 22.59 -22.95
N ILE A 502 -27.71 23.83 -22.99
CA ILE A 502 -26.46 24.21 -23.71
C ILE A 502 -25.19 23.56 -23.14
N PHE A 503 -25.24 23.05 -21.90
CA PHE A 503 -24.13 22.33 -21.28
C PHE A 503 -24.19 20.81 -21.50
N ASN A 504 -25.27 20.28 -22.08
CA ASN A 504 -25.39 18.86 -22.40
C ASN A 504 -24.59 18.50 -23.67
N PRO A 505 -23.92 17.34 -23.70
CA PRO A 505 -23.16 16.92 -24.88
C PRO A 505 -24.05 16.84 -26.13
N PHE A 506 -23.56 17.39 -27.25
CA PHE A 506 -24.21 17.36 -28.57
C PHE A 506 -25.53 18.13 -28.69
N GLU A 507 -25.93 18.92 -27.69
CA GLU A 507 -27.12 19.77 -27.78
C GLU A 507 -26.80 21.14 -28.41
N GLN A 508 -27.65 21.58 -29.35
CA GLN A 508 -27.59 22.91 -29.97
C GLN A 508 -28.97 23.58 -29.92
N VAL A 509 -29.00 24.88 -29.67
CA VAL A 509 -30.24 25.65 -29.66
C VAL A 509 -30.64 26.01 -31.09
N GLU A 510 -31.74 25.42 -31.58
CA GLU A 510 -32.30 25.73 -32.90
C GLU A 510 -32.85 27.16 -32.93
N SER A 511 -32.11 28.10 -33.52
CA SER A 511 -32.64 29.43 -33.89
C SER A 511 -32.60 29.62 -35.40
N HIS A 512 -33.52 30.41 -35.95
CA HIS A 512 -33.56 30.71 -37.39
C HIS A 512 -32.27 31.40 -37.92
N HIS A 513 -31.39 31.88 -37.02
CA HIS A 513 -30.05 32.42 -37.30
C HIS A 513 -28.90 31.40 -37.09
N ALA A 514 -29.13 30.26 -36.45
CA ALA A 514 -28.11 29.24 -36.17
C ALA A 514 -27.66 28.46 -37.41
N ARG A 515 -28.45 28.42 -38.49
CA ARG A 515 -28.07 27.71 -39.74
C ARG A 515 -26.85 28.28 -40.45
N ARG A 516 -26.36 29.46 -40.05
CA ARG A 516 -25.14 30.07 -40.61
C ARG A 516 -23.84 29.68 -39.89
N PHE A 517 -23.93 28.97 -38.76
CA PHE A 517 -22.83 28.88 -37.81
C PHE A 517 -22.65 27.46 -37.27
N GLU A 518 -21.93 26.61 -38.02
CA GLU A 518 -21.62 25.22 -37.64
C GLU A 518 -20.79 25.13 -36.36
N GLY A 519 -21.13 24.20 -35.46
CA GLY A 519 -20.42 23.90 -34.22
C GLY A 519 -20.70 22.47 -33.78
N THR A 520 -19.95 21.96 -32.81
CA THR A 520 -19.98 20.53 -32.43
C THR A 520 -20.95 20.21 -31.28
N GLY A 521 -21.41 21.22 -30.54
CA GLY A 521 -22.19 21.04 -29.31
C GLY A 521 -21.40 20.45 -28.13
N LEU A 522 -20.08 20.30 -28.24
CA LEU A 522 -19.22 19.73 -27.18
C LEU A 522 -18.44 20.78 -26.39
N GLY A 523 -18.25 21.98 -26.96
CA GLY A 523 -17.38 23.01 -26.40
C GLY A 523 -17.76 23.45 -24.99
N LEU A 524 -19.05 23.73 -24.73
CA LEU A 524 -19.53 24.18 -23.43
C LEU A 524 -19.55 23.05 -22.38
N THR A 525 -19.89 21.83 -22.79
CA THR A 525 -19.80 20.63 -21.94
C THR A 525 -18.37 20.39 -21.47
N LEU A 526 -17.40 20.48 -22.39
CA LEU A 526 -15.99 20.35 -22.07
C LEU A 526 -15.52 21.49 -21.16
N THR A 527 -15.89 22.73 -21.46
CA THR A 527 -15.57 23.89 -20.61
C THR A 527 -16.08 23.70 -19.17
N ARG A 528 -17.33 23.22 -19.00
CA ARG A 528 -17.89 22.93 -17.68
C ARG A 528 -17.06 21.89 -16.93
N ARG A 529 -16.70 20.78 -17.58
CA ARG A 529 -15.86 19.75 -16.94
C ARG A 529 -14.46 20.24 -16.59
N LEU A 530 -13.85 21.07 -17.45
CA LEU A 530 -12.55 21.66 -17.15
C LEU A 530 -12.60 22.61 -15.95
N VAL A 531 -13.66 23.42 -15.83
CA VAL A 531 -13.86 24.30 -14.66
C VAL A 531 -14.10 23.47 -13.39
N GLU A 532 -14.94 22.44 -13.45
CA GLU A 532 -15.18 21.51 -12.33
C GLU A 532 -13.90 20.79 -11.88
N LEU A 533 -13.03 20.39 -12.82
CA LEU A 533 -11.73 19.79 -12.52
C LEU A 533 -10.80 20.76 -11.76
N HIS A 534 -10.89 22.07 -12.00
CA HIS A 534 -10.14 23.10 -11.26
C HIS A 534 -10.81 23.44 -9.90
N GLY A 535 -11.83 22.68 -9.48
CA GLY A 535 -12.58 22.94 -8.24
C GLY A 535 -13.50 24.16 -8.32
N GLY A 536 -13.80 24.62 -9.53
CA GLY A 536 -14.60 25.82 -9.77
C GLY A 536 -16.04 25.55 -10.24
N THR A 537 -16.77 26.63 -10.48
CA THR A 537 -18.14 26.62 -11.01
C THR A 537 -18.26 27.44 -12.29
N ILE A 538 -19.16 27.05 -13.21
CA ILE A 538 -19.46 27.80 -14.43
C ILE A 538 -20.96 28.13 -14.47
N GLY A 539 -21.29 29.32 -14.95
CA GLY A 539 -22.66 29.79 -15.10
C GLY A 539 -22.85 30.66 -16.33
N VAL A 540 -24.11 31.00 -16.59
CA VAL A 540 -24.50 31.92 -17.65
C VAL A 540 -25.69 32.76 -17.20
N THR A 541 -25.67 34.04 -17.54
CA THR A 541 -26.83 34.93 -17.49
C THR A 541 -27.11 35.42 -18.90
N SER A 542 -28.35 35.30 -19.37
CA SER A 542 -28.67 35.63 -20.75
C SER A 542 -30.14 35.99 -20.90
N GLU A 543 -30.43 36.95 -21.77
CA GLU A 543 -31.79 37.33 -22.15
C GLU A 543 -31.91 37.40 -23.67
N PRO A 544 -32.92 36.77 -24.30
CA PRO A 544 -33.11 36.81 -25.75
C PRO A 544 -33.10 38.24 -26.31
N GLY A 545 -32.23 38.50 -27.28
CA GLY A 545 -32.05 39.78 -27.96
C GLY A 545 -31.23 40.82 -27.22
N LYS A 546 -30.71 40.52 -26.01
CA LYS A 546 -29.84 41.43 -25.24
C LYS A 546 -28.41 40.93 -25.04
N GLY A 547 -28.10 39.72 -25.53
CA GLY A 547 -26.79 39.09 -25.38
C GLY A 547 -26.70 38.09 -24.24
N SER A 548 -25.51 37.52 -24.03
CA SER A 548 -25.22 36.56 -22.96
C SER A 548 -23.95 36.94 -22.20
N CYS A 549 -23.90 36.57 -20.93
CA CYS A 549 -22.72 36.67 -20.09
C CYS A 549 -22.43 35.30 -19.50
N PHE A 550 -21.40 34.64 -20.04
CA PHE A 550 -20.87 33.40 -19.49
C PHE A 550 -19.80 33.73 -18.46
N TYR A 551 -19.84 33.07 -17.31
CA TYR A 551 -18.85 33.31 -16.26
C TYR A 551 -18.41 32.00 -15.61
N PHE A 552 -17.21 32.00 -15.05
CA PHE A 552 -16.72 30.90 -14.23
C PHE A 552 -15.91 31.42 -13.04
N ASP A 553 -15.96 30.67 -11.95
CA ASP A 553 -15.34 30.97 -10.67
C ASP A 553 -14.31 29.89 -10.34
N LEU A 554 -13.06 30.27 -10.09
CA LEU A 554 -12.00 29.36 -9.65
C LEU A 554 -11.50 29.72 -8.25
N PRO A 555 -11.27 28.74 -7.35
CA PRO A 555 -10.75 29.03 -6.02
C PRO A 555 -9.31 29.57 -6.06
N ILE A 556 -9.04 30.60 -5.27
CA ILE A 556 -7.69 31.14 -5.05
C ILE A 556 -7.15 30.54 -3.75
N GLU A 557 -6.18 29.63 -3.86
CA GLU A 557 -5.49 29.11 -2.68
C GLU A 557 -4.33 30.03 -2.29
N GLU A 558 -4.38 30.63 -1.10
CA GLU A 558 -3.28 31.39 -0.50
C GLU A 558 -2.38 30.48 0.35
N GLY A 559 -1.07 30.47 0.07
CA GLY A 559 -0.06 29.76 0.86
C GLY A 559 1.29 29.67 0.14
N ASP A 560 2.39 29.60 0.89
CA ASP A 560 3.70 29.24 0.34
C ASP A 560 3.57 27.85 -0.30
N GLY A 561 3.99 27.74 -1.57
CA GLY A 561 3.56 26.69 -2.51
C GLY A 561 3.65 25.24 -2.01
N GLU A 562 4.48 24.95 -1.01
CA GLU A 562 4.62 23.61 -0.41
C GLU A 562 3.41 23.16 0.44
N GLU A 563 2.75 24.05 1.20
CA GLU A 563 1.59 23.66 2.03
C GLU A 563 0.29 23.49 1.23
N ALA A 564 0.13 24.28 0.16
CA ALA A 564 -0.99 24.16 -0.78
C ALA A 564 -0.88 22.88 -1.63
N LEU A 565 0.32 22.57 -2.14
CA LEU A 565 0.63 21.29 -2.81
C LEU A 565 0.31 20.11 -1.89
N ALA A 566 0.71 20.15 -0.61
CA ALA A 566 0.42 19.08 0.34
C ALA A 566 -1.08 18.91 0.68
N ARG A 567 -1.90 19.97 0.64
CA ARG A 567 -3.36 19.89 0.86
C ARG A 567 -4.08 19.33 -0.37
N ILE A 568 -3.67 19.69 -1.58
CA ILE A 568 -4.19 19.14 -2.84
C ILE A 568 -3.82 17.66 -2.97
N GLU A 569 -2.57 17.29 -2.66
CA GLU A 569 -2.08 15.91 -2.65
C GLU A 569 -2.87 15.03 -1.67
N ARG A 570 -3.23 15.54 -0.47
CA ARG A 570 -4.06 14.81 0.50
C ARG A 570 -5.50 14.57 0.04
N LYS A 571 -6.09 15.46 -0.77
CA LYS A 571 -7.42 15.26 -1.38
C LYS A 571 -7.37 14.36 -2.62
N GLN A 572 -6.23 14.29 -3.32
CA GLN A 572 -6.03 13.49 -4.54
C GLN A 572 -5.51 12.05 -4.26
N GLN A 573 -5.05 11.73 -3.05
CA GLN A 573 -4.54 10.40 -2.63
C GLN A 573 -5.58 9.26 -2.50
N LYS A 574 -6.71 9.32 -3.23
CA LYS A 574 -7.63 8.20 -3.43
C LYS A 574 -7.68 7.64 -4.86
N ALA A 575 -6.72 7.98 -5.71
CA ALA A 575 -6.40 7.22 -6.92
C ALA A 575 -4.90 7.37 -7.26
N PRO A 576 -4.24 6.36 -7.88
CA PRO A 576 -2.79 6.36 -8.07
C PRO A 576 -2.37 7.23 -9.26
N ALA A 577 -1.27 7.94 -9.08
CA ALA A 577 -0.66 8.90 -10.00
C ALA A 577 0.42 8.29 -10.90
N THR A 578 0.64 8.87 -12.10
CA THR A 578 1.97 9.32 -12.57
C THR A 578 1.92 10.30 -13.78
N ALA A 579 2.88 11.23 -13.76
CA ALA A 579 3.15 12.51 -14.45
C ALA A 579 3.42 12.46 -15.99
N GLN A 580 2.94 13.40 -16.84
CA GLN A 580 3.49 14.71 -17.33
C GLN A 580 4.76 14.61 -18.23
N GLU A 581 4.93 15.32 -19.36
CA GLU A 581 4.90 16.80 -19.50
C GLU A 581 4.75 17.34 -20.96
N SER A 582 4.33 18.62 -21.02
CA SER A 582 4.86 19.77 -21.81
C SER A 582 4.42 20.12 -23.25
N ARG A 583 4.29 21.44 -23.46
CA ARG A 583 3.68 22.19 -24.59
C ARG A 583 4.71 22.90 -25.49
N PRO A 584 4.33 23.29 -26.72
CA PRO A 584 5.24 23.84 -27.74
C PRO A 584 5.39 25.38 -27.76
N VAL A 585 6.53 25.85 -28.25
CA VAL A 585 6.80 27.24 -28.67
C VAL A 585 6.94 27.29 -30.21
N GLN A 586 6.26 28.25 -30.83
CA GLN A 586 6.28 28.56 -32.26
C GLN A 586 7.52 29.37 -32.65
N VAL A 587 8.20 29.05 -33.76
CA VAL A 587 8.83 30.05 -34.64
C VAL A 587 8.82 29.57 -36.11
N THR A 588 8.39 30.49 -36.97
CA THR A 588 8.35 30.54 -38.44
C THR A 588 9.71 30.47 -39.15
N VAL A 589 9.82 29.78 -40.29
CA VAL A 589 10.74 30.19 -41.38
C VAL A 589 10.18 29.83 -42.77
N LYS A 590 10.41 30.77 -43.69
CA LYS A 590 10.10 30.84 -45.12
C LYS A 590 11.00 29.96 -46.02
N ASP A 591 10.45 29.70 -47.21
CA ASP A 591 11.05 29.61 -48.54
C ASP A 591 11.93 28.42 -48.99
N ARG A 592 11.30 27.59 -49.84
CA ARG A 592 11.69 27.15 -51.20
C ARG A 592 13.09 26.55 -51.45
N ARG A 593 13.10 25.27 -51.84
CA ARG A 593 13.80 24.73 -53.05
C ARG A 593 13.34 23.30 -53.40
N LYS A 594 13.38 22.98 -54.70
CA LYS A 594 12.85 21.77 -55.39
C LYS A 594 13.53 20.44 -54.99
N PRO A 595 12.91 19.27 -55.24
CA PRO A 595 13.42 17.96 -54.82
C PRO A 595 14.69 17.54 -55.57
N VAL A 596 15.62 16.93 -54.83
CA VAL A 596 16.91 16.38 -55.29
C VAL A 596 16.77 14.86 -55.46
N PRO A 597 17.34 14.24 -56.51
CA PRO A 597 17.38 12.77 -56.62
C PRO A 597 18.29 12.16 -55.53
N VAL A 598 17.76 11.16 -54.81
CA VAL A 598 18.45 10.49 -53.70
C VAL A 598 19.56 9.58 -54.22
N ALA A 599 20.74 9.64 -53.61
CA ALA A 599 21.91 8.86 -54.02
C ALA A 599 21.76 7.36 -53.66
N PRO A 600 22.37 6.42 -54.42
CA PRO A 600 22.23 4.97 -54.18
C PRO A 600 22.73 4.49 -52.81
N ASP A 601 23.64 5.24 -52.18
CA ASP A 601 24.26 4.98 -50.88
C ASP A 601 23.55 5.68 -49.70
N ALA A 602 22.41 6.33 -49.94
CA ALA A 602 21.65 6.97 -48.88
C ALA A 602 21.09 5.95 -47.86
N PRO A 603 20.97 6.32 -46.56
CA PRO A 603 20.51 5.40 -45.53
C PRO A 603 19.09 4.88 -45.83
N LEU A 604 18.88 3.58 -45.61
CA LEU A 604 17.63 2.88 -45.90
C LEU A 604 16.71 2.86 -44.67
N ILE A 605 15.50 3.41 -44.77
CA ILE A 605 14.49 3.36 -43.72
C ILE A 605 13.42 2.33 -44.11
N LEU A 606 13.12 1.40 -43.21
CA LEU A 606 12.02 0.45 -43.36
C LEU A 606 10.75 1.05 -42.77
N VAL A 607 9.72 1.27 -43.58
CA VAL A 607 8.40 1.73 -43.13
C VAL A 607 7.46 0.54 -43.06
N VAL A 608 6.95 0.28 -41.86
CA VAL A 608 6.06 -0.83 -41.56
C VAL A 608 4.71 -0.29 -41.09
N ASP A 609 3.69 -0.53 -41.90
CA ASP A 609 2.32 -0.04 -41.67
C ASP A 609 1.37 -0.94 -42.47
N ASP A 610 0.20 -1.30 -41.95
CA ASP A 610 -0.77 -2.11 -42.70
C ASP A 610 -1.58 -1.26 -43.70
N ASP A 611 -1.61 0.06 -43.51
CA ASP A 611 -2.24 1.02 -44.44
C ASP A 611 -1.28 1.47 -45.56
N GLN A 612 -1.63 1.11 -46.80
CA GLN A 612 -0.85 1.45 -47.99
C GLN A 612 -0.72 2.98 -48.19
N GLY A 613 -1.76 3.76 -47.84
CA GLY A 613 -1.73 5.22 -47.99
C GLY A 613 -0.70 5.87 -47.07
N SER A 614 -0.63 5.42 -45.82
CA SER A 614 0.35 5.86 -44.82
C SER A 614 1.78 5.51 -45.23
N GLN A 615 2.01 4.32 -45.79
CA GLN A 615 3.32 3.93 -46.34
C GLN A 615 3.75 4.84 -47.50
N GLU A 616 2.84 5.17 -48.43
CA GLU A 616 3.12 6.02 -49.58
C GLU A 616 3.47 7.45 -49.15
N LEU A 617 2.72 8.01 -48.20
CA LEU A 617 2.96 9.33 -47.64
C LEU A 617 4.30 9.42 -46.91
N ALA A 618 4.59 8.45 -46.02
CA ALA A 618 5.86 8.37 -45.32
C ALA A 618 7.03 8.20 -46.30
N THR A 619 6.87 7.37 -47.34
CA THR A 619 7.89 7.20 -48.38
C THR A 619 8.21 8.52 -49.07
N LEU A 620 7.19 9.30 -49.42
CA LEU A 620 7.37 10.59 -50.08
C LEU A 620 8.15 11.56 -49.18
N TYR A 621 7.76 11.68 -47.91
CA TYR A 621 8.43 12.58 -46.96
C TYR A 621 9.89 12.18 -46.70
N LEU A 622 10.16 10.89 -46.56
CA LEU A 622 11.51 10.38 -46.33
C LEU A 622 12.39 10.51 -47.58
N THR A 623 11.83 10.29 -48.77
CA THR A 623 12.56 10.45 -50.04
C THR A 623 12.93 11.91 -50.27
N GLU A 624 12.02 12.86 -50.00
CA GLU A 624 12.36 14.30 -50.05
C GLU A 624 13.42 14.69 -49.01
N ALA A 625 13.44 14.03 -47.85
CA ALA A 625 14.45 14.21 -46.83
C ALA A 625 15.79 13.52 -47.14
N GLY A 626 15.92 12.84 -48.29
CA GLY A 626 17.16 12.25 -48.78
C GLY A 626 17.42 10.81 -48.35
N TYR A 627 16.41 10.07 -47.87
CA TYR A 627 16.52 8.68 -47.45
C TYR A 627 16.02 7.70 -48.51
N ARG A 628 16.60 6.50 -48.55
CA ARG A 628 16.03 5.36 -49.27
C ARG A 628 14.94 4.73 -48.40
N VAL A 629 13.88 4.20 -49.01
CA VAL A 629 12.77 3.60 -48.26
C VAL A 629 12.46 2.20 -48.78
N CYS A 630 12.37 1.22 -47.87
CA CYS A 630 11.74 -0.07 -48.12
C CYS A 630 10.47 -0.18 -47.26
N ARG A 631 9.51 -1.01 -47.68
CA ARG A 631 8.17 -1.07 -47.08
C ARG A 631 7.84 -2.48 -46.60
N ALA A 632 7.10 -2.64 -45.52
CA ALA A 632 6.51 -3.92 -45.13
C ALA A 632 5.06 -3.72 -44.68
N SER A 633 4.16 -4.59 -45.11
CA SER A 633 2.71 -4.43 -44.86
C SER A 633 2.19 -5.26 -43.68
N ASN A 634 3.06 -6.01 -43.00
CA ASN A 634 2.72 -6.78 -41.81
C ASN A 634 3.99 -7.11 -41.00
N GLY A 635 3.80 -7.52 -39.74
CA GLY A 635 4.91 -7.81 -38.83
C GLY A 635 5.86 -8.95 -39.24
N TYR A 636 5.38 -9.94 -40.01
CA TYR A 636 6.25 -11.03 -40.50
C TYR A 636 7.19 -10.54 -41.60
N GLU A 637 6.65 -9.80 -42.56
CA GLU A 637 7.43 -9.16 -43.63
C GLU A 637 8.42 -8.13 -43.07
N ALA A 638 8.04 -7.42 -42.00
CA ALA A 638 8.92 -6.47 -41.31
C ALA A 638 10.16 -7.16 -40.74
N LEU A 639 9.99 -8.30 -40.06
CA LEU A 639 11.10 -9.08 -39.50
C LEU A 639 12.02 -9.65 -40.58
N GLU A 640 11.44 -10.16 -41.67
CA GLU A 640 12.19 -10.69 -42.82
C GLU A 640 13.03 -9.59 -43.48
N ARG A 641 12.40 -8.47 -43.84
CA ARG A 641 13.10 -7.34 -44.47
C ARG A 641 14.13 -6.68 -43.54
N ALA A 642 13.86 -6.62 -42.23
CA ALA A 642 14.83 -6.11 -41.28
C ALA A 642 16.11 -6.95 -41.23
N ARG A 643 16.00 -8.28 -41.38
CA ARG A 643 17.14 -9.21 -41.44
C ARG A 643 17.89 -9.14 -42.76
N GLU A 644 17.19 -8.98 -43.87
CA GLU A 644 17.81 -9.00 -45.21
C GLU A 644 18.46 -7.66 -45.58
N GLU A 645 17.75 -6.56 -45.31
CA GLU A 645 18.11 -5.23 -45.81
C GLU A 645 18.88 -4.37 -44.79
N HIS A 646 18.95 -4.80 -43.53
CA HIS A 646 19.58 -4.09 -42.42
C HIS A 646 19.31 -2.56 -42.44
N PRO A 647 18.04 -2.15 -42.35
CA PRO A 647 17.67 -0.75 -42.43
C PRO A 647 18.32 0.08 -41.33
N PHE A 648 18.62 1.32 -41.66
CA PHE A 648 19.14 2.34 -40.76
C PHE A 648 18.15 2.75 -39.66
N LEU A 649 16.85 2.65 -39.93
CA LEU A 649 15.76 2.92 -39.00
C LEU A 649 14.54 2.12 -39.45
N ILE A 650 13.79 1.56 -38.51
CA ILE A 650 12.49 0.95 -38.75
C ILE A 650 11.42 1.89 -38.18
N MET A 651 10.54 2.40 -39.02
CA MET A 651 9.30 3.05 -38.60
C MET A 651 8.22 1.97 -38.50
N LEU A 652 7.75 1.67 -37.30
CA LEU A 652 6.91 0.52 -37.01
C LEU A 652 5.55 0.95 -36.46
N ASP A 653 4.48 0.70 -37.19
CA ASP A 653 3.15 0.90 -36.67
C ASP A 653 2.85 -0.03 -35.49
N VAL A 654 2.15 0.51 -34.48
CA VAL A 654 1.70 -0.27 -33.32
C VAL A 654 0.56 -1.21 -33.71
N MET A 655 -0.46 -0.70 -34.41
CA MET A 655 -1.71 -1.44 -34.62
C MET A 655 -1.72 -2.16 -35.97
N MET A 656 -1.15 -3.38 -36.04
CA MET A 656 -1.16 -4.20 -37.25
C MET A 656 -1.90 -5.54 -37.06
N PRO A 657 -2.65 -6.03 -38.06
CA PRO A 657 -3.31 -7.34 -38.01
C PRO A 657 -2.29 -8.49 -38.04
N GLY A 658 -2.56 -9.51 -37.23
CA GLY A 658 -1.69 -10.68 -37.09
C GLY A 658 -0.67 -10.51 -35.96
N LYS A 659 0.50 -9.96 -36.29
CA LYS A 659 1.59 -9.73 -35.33
C LYS A 659 1.66 -8.25 -35.00
N ASP A 660 1.38 -7.90 -33.75
CA ASP A 660 1.31 -6.52 -33.26
C ASP A 660 2.69 -5.85 -33.35
N GLY A 661 2.75 -4.53 -33.59
CA GLY A 661 4.00 -3.76 -33.60
C GLY A 661 4.83 -3.91 -32.33
N TRP A 662 4.21 -4.18 -31.17
CA TRP A 662 4.93 -4.49 -29.93
C TRP A 662 5.65 -5.85 -29.98
N GLU A 663 4.99 -6.87 -30.51
CA GLU A 663 5.57 -8.21 -30.68
C GLU A 663 6.70 -8.18 -31.72
N VAL A 664 6.52 -7.39 -32.79
CA VAL A 664 7.55 -7.16 -33.80
C VAL A 664 8.75 -6.43 -33.19
N LEU A 665 8.54 -5.37 -32.40
CA LEU A 665 9.62 -4.67 -31.69
C LEU A 665 10.38 -5.63 -30.78
N GLN A 666 9.66 -6.42 -29.97
CA GLN A 666 10.28 -7.36 -29.05
C GLN A 666 11.12 -8.41 -29.80
N GLU A 667 10.61 -8.96 -30.90
CA GLU A 667 11.36 -9.92 -31.71
C GLU A 667 12.54 -9.28 -32.44
N LEU A 668 12.40 -8.06 -32.95
CA LEU A 668 13.52 -7.28 -33.50
C LEU A 668 14.59 -7.07 -32.42
N LYS A 669 14.22 -6.78 -31.17
CA LYS A 669 15.15 -6.58 -30.06
C LYS A 669 15.73 -7.86 -29.46
N LEU A 670 15.04 -9.00 -29.61
CA LEU A 670 15.51 -10.31 -29.19
C LEU A 670 16.41 -10.98 -30.23
N ASP A 671 16.32 -10.57 -31.50
CA ASP A 671 17.12 -11.12 -32.60
C ASP A 671 18.45 -10.37 -32.76
N PRO A 672 19.60 -11.05 -32.60
CA PRO A 672 20.92 -10.44 -32.71
C PRO A 672 21.21 -9.74 -34.05
N ALA A 673 20.54 -10.14 -35.15
CA ALA A 673 20.76 -9.53 -36.46
C ALA A 673 20.04 -8.18 -36.63
N THR A 674 19.05 -7.88 -35.78
CA THR A 674 18.17 -6.70 -35.91
C THR A 674 18.03 -5.88 -34.63
N ALA A 675 18.57 -6.36 -33.49
CA ALA A 675 18.44 -5.71 -32.18
C ALA A 675 19.00 -4.30 -32.12
N ASP A 676 20.09 -4.03 -32.86
CA ASP A 676 20.75 -2.73 -32.90
C ASP A 676 20.06 -1.74 -33.85
N ILE A 677 19.12 -2.21 -34.68
CA ILE A 677 18.39 -1.33 -35.59
C ILE A 677 17.46 -0.44 -34.76
N PRO A 678 17.57 0.90 -34.88
CA PRO A 678 16.64 1.81 -34.22
C PRO A 678 15.21 1.55 -34.70
N VAL A 679 14.26 1.50 -33.76
CA VAL A 679 12.84 1.32 -34.07
C VAL A 679 12.08 2.53 -33.57
N MET A 680 11.50 3.31 -34.48
CA MET A 680 10.57 4.38 -34.17
C MET A 680 9.15 3.84 -34.23
N MET A 681 8.45 3.84 -33.11
CA MET A 681 7.06 3.38 -33.07
C MET A 681 6.13 4.47 -33.60
N CYS A 682 5.33 4.16 -34.61
CA CYS A 682 4.24 5.00 -35.07
C CYS A 682 3.00 4.65 -34.23
N SER A 683 2.60 5.54 -33.32
CA SER A 683 1.46 5.32 -32.40
C SER A 683 0.47 6.47 -32.50
N VAL A 684 -0.75 6.29 -32.05
CA VAL A 684 -1.80 7.32 -32.14
C VAL A 684 -2.09 8.01 -30.80
N ALA A 685 -1.57 7.50 -29.66
CA ALA A 685 -1.40 8.24 -28.39
C ALA A 685 -0.99 7.40 -27.16
N GLU A 686 -0.96 6.06 -27.18
CA GLU A 686 -0.66 5.24 -25.98
C GLU A 686 0.56 4.30 -26.20
N GLY A 687 1.34 4.07 -25.13
CA GLY A 687 2.43 3.08 -25.08
C GLY A 687 3.87 3.60 -25.05
N GLN A 688 4.12 4.90 -24.81
CA GLN A 688 5.49 5.46 -24.75
C GLN A 688 6.35 4.78 -23.67
N GLU A 689 5.78 4.45 -22.52
CA GLU A 689 6.52 3.77 -21.44
C GLU A 689 6.84 2.30 -21.78
N LEU A 690 5.91 1.60 -22.44
CA LEU A 690 6.05 0.18 -22.77
C LEU A 690 7.11 -0.05 -23.85
N GLY A 691 7.15 0.77 -24.89
CA GLY A 691 8.19 0.61 -25.92
C GLY A 691 9.55 1.12 -25.49
N VAL A 692 9.66 2.14 -24.64
CA VAL A 692 10.96 2.46 -24.02
C VAL A 692 11.47 1.28 -23.20
N ALA A 693 10.58 0.62 -22.43
CA ALA A 693 10.92 -0.61 -21.70
C ALA A 693 11.27 -1.80 -22.62
N LEU A 694 10.72 -1.85 -23.84
CA LEU A 694 10.95 -2.90 -24.84
C LEU A 694 12.04 -2.53 -25.89
N GLY A 695 12.66 -1.35 -25.79
CA GLY A 695 13.80 -0.94 -26.63
C GLY A 695 13.48 -0.09 -27.87
N ALA A 696 12.29 0.49 -28.00
CA ALA A 696 11.98 1.51 -29.00
C ALA A 696 12.85 2.76 -28.82
N THR A 697 13.30 3.35 -29.93
CA THR A 697 14.21 4.50 -29.94
C THR A 697 13.47 5.82 -29.78
N ASP A 698 12.30 5.96 -30.40
CA ASP A 698 11.41 7.12 -30.25
C ASP A 698 10.02 6.74 -30.79
N TYR A 699 9.08 7.68 -30.73
CA TYR A 699 7.71 7.56 -31.17
C TYR A 699 7.36 8.67 -32.13
N ILE A 700 6.55 8.39 -33.13
CA ILE A 700 5.88 9.44 -33.90
C ILE A 700 4.37 9.28 -33.79
N ALA A 701 3.70 10.39 -33.47
CA ALA A 701 2.25 10.41 -33.41
C ALA A 701 1.69 10.31 -34.82
N LYS A 702 0.73 9.43 -35.05
CA LYS A 702 -0.11 9.45 -36.24
C LYS A 702 -1.25 10.47 -36.03
N PRO A 703 -1.51 11.37 -36.99
CA PRO A 703 -0.91 11.39 -38.32
C PRO A 703 0.54 11.90 -38.39
N ILE A 704 1.32 11.27 -39.27
CA ILE A 704 2.73 11.63 -39.52
C ILE A 704 2.77 13.01 -40.19
N ASP A 705 2.91 14.07 -39.39
CA ASP A 705 3.13 15.42 -39.88
C ASP A 705 4.55 15.55 -40.47
N ARG A 706 4.67 16.15 -41.66
CA ARG A 706 5.95 16.29 -42.37
C ARG A 706 7.00 17.03 -41.55
N LYS A 707 6.61 18.09 -40.82
CA LYS A 707 7.53 18.89 -40.01
C LYS A 707 7.90 18.14 -38.73
N ALA A 708 6.97 17.43 -38.12
CA ALA A 708 7.21 16.61 -36.94
C ALA A 708 8.10 15.42 -37.26
N LEU A 709 7.91 14.74 -38.41
CA LEU A 709 8.80 13.68 -38.88
C LEU A 709 10.19 14.23 -39.17
N ALA A 710 10.31 15.35 -39.88
CA ALA A 710 11.60 15.99 -40.14
C ALA A 710 12.29 16.44 -38.83
N ALA A 711 11.54 17.00 -37.88
CA ALA A 711 12.05 17.40 -36.57
C ALA A 711 12.45 16.20 -35.72
N LYS A 712 11.71 15.07 -35.78
CA LYS A 712 12.04 13.83 -35.06
C LYS A 712 13.21 13.09 -35.67
N LEU A 713 13.31 13.03 -36.99
CA LEU A 713 14.50 12.52 -37.68
C LEU A 713 15.73 13.41 -37.39
N ALA A 714 15.52 14.72 -37.22
CA ALA A 714 16.56 15.64 -36.77
C ALA A 714 16.89 15.49 -35.27
N SER A 715 15.90 15.26 -34.39
CA SER A 715 16.09 15.08 -32.94
C SER A 715 16.66 13.71 -32.57
N LEU A 716 16.34 12.69 -33.35
CA LEU A 716 16.99 11.37 -33.32
C LEU A 716 18.46 11.41 -33.75
N GLY A 717 18.99 12.58 -34.12
CA GLY A 717 20.41 12.75 -34.36
C GLY A 717 20.95 11.90 -35.51
N LEU A 718 20.12 11.65 -36.54
CA LEU A 718 20.48 10.81 -37.69
C LEU A 718 21.43 11.52 -38.67
N GLY A 719 21.74 12.79 -38.41
CA GLY A 719 23.08 13.34 -38.67
C GLY A 719 23.97 13.09 -37.45
N ARG A 720 24.60 11.91 -37.38
CA ARG A 720 25.61 11.47 -36.39
C ARG A 720 25.70 12.35 -35.12
N LYS A 721 24.84 12.18 -34.12
CA LYS A 721 25.09 12.76 -32.79
C LYS A 721 24.65 11.89 -31.62
N ARG A 722 25.61 11.67 -30.72
CA ARG A 722 25.49 11.02 -29.39
C ARG A 722 24.31 11.60 -28.59
N GLN A 723 23.41 10.76 -28.07
CA GLN A 723 22.58 11.12 -26.91
C GLN A 723 22.39 9.94 -25.95
N GLN A 724 23.13 10.01 -24.84
CA GLN A 724 22.69 9.81 -23.45
C GLN A 724 23.95 9.95 -22.58
N GLY A 725 24.23 11.20 -22.18
CA GLY A 725 25.41 11.62 -21.41
C GLY A 725 25.60 13.13 -21.50
N ARG A 726 26.06 13.75 -20.40
CA ARG A 726 26.37 15.20 -20.24
C ARG A 726 26.85 15.87 -21.53
N THR A 727 26.22 16.98 -21.93
CA THR A 727 26.61 17.78 -23.09
C THR A 727 28.05 18.28 -22.93
N ILE A 728 28.96 17.84 -23.79
CA ILE A 728 30.37 18.25 -23.76
C ILE A 728 30.51 19.63 -24.40
N HIS A 729 31.04 20.58 -23.64
CA HIS A 729 31.26 21.96 -24.04
C HIS A 729 32.69 22.15 -24.57
N VAL A 730 32.81 22.60 -25.82
CA VAL A 730 34.09 22.90 -26.47
C VAL A 730 34.20 24.41 -26.65
N LEU A 731 35.27 25.04 -26.17
CA LEU A 731 35.55 26.45 -26.46
C LEU A 731 36.60 26.54 -27.57
N ALA A 732 36.21 27.03 -28.74
CA ALA A 732 37.08 27.21 -29.89
C ALA A 732 37.48 28.68 -30.09
N VAL A 733 38.77 28.97 -30.02
CA VAL A 733 39.32 30.32 -29.99
C VAL A 733 40.21 30.52 -31.21
N ASP A 734 39.78 31.40 -32.10
CA ASP A 734 40.45 31.69 -33.38
C ASP A 734 40.04 33.08 -33.85
N ASP A 735 40.95 33.85 -34.44
CA ASP A 735 40.63 35.20 -34.94
C ASP A 735 39.93 35.16 -36.31
N ASP A 736 40.13 34.09 -37.08
CA ASP A 736 39.51 33.89 -38.39
C ASP A 736 38.05 33.41 -38.26
N PRO A 737 37.05 34.19 -38.74
CA PRO A 737 35.64 33.79 -38.71
C PRO A 737 35.35 32.50 -39.51
N GLN A 738 36.08 32.22 -40.59
CA GLN A 738 35.86 31.04 -41.41
C GLN A 738 36.29 29.76 -40.68
N ILE A 739 37.38 29.84 -39.92
CA ILE A 739 37.85 28.70 -39.10
C ILE A 739 36.90 28.47 -37.92
N ARG A 740 36.37 29.54 -37.30
CA ARG A 740 35.31 29.39 -36.26
C ARG A 740 34.05 28.74 -36.82
N GLU A 741 33.61 29.11 -38.03
CA GLU A 741 32.50 28.44 -38.71
C GLU A 741 32.81 26.98 -39.03
N LEU A 742 34.05 26.64 -39.38
CA LEU A 742 34.50 25.25 -39.54
C LEU A 742 34.43 24.47 -38.22
N TYR A 743 34.87 25.03 -37.10
CA TYR A 743 34.76 24.39 -35.78
C TYR A 743 33.30 24.15 -35.39
N ILE A 744 32.44 25.16 -35.58
CA ILE A 744 31.00 25.03 -35.35
C ILE A 744 30.44 23.94 -36.26
N GLY A 745 30.69 24.00 -37.57
CA GLY A 745 30.14 23.04 -38.53
C GLY A 745 30.67 21.60 -38.36
N ALA A 746 31.92 21.43 -37.95
CA ALA A 746 32.54 20.12 -37.77
C ALA A 746 32.11 19.46 -36.46
N LEU A 747 32.22 20.17 -35.33
CA LEU A 747 31.97 19.61 -33.99
C LEU A 747 30.50 19.72 -33.57
N SER A 748 29.81 20.79 -33.98
CA SER A 748 28.36 20.89 -33.79
C SER A 748 27.59 19.99 -34.75
N ALA A 749 28.26 19.25 -35.65
CA ALA A 749 27.69 18.11 -36.37
C ALA A 749 27.93 16.76 -35.67
N ASP A 750 28.85 16.65 -34.70
CA ASP A 750 29.25 15.36 -34.08
C ASP A 750 28.83 15.13 -32.61
N GLY A 751 28.50 16.18 -31.86
CA GLY A 751 27.76 16.05 -30.58
C GLY A 751 27.91 17.24 -29.68
N TYR A 752 29.03 17.92 -29.85
CA TYR A 752 29.55 18.94 -28.95
C TYR A 752 28.77 20.24 -29.04
N ARG A 753 28.72 20.95 -27.90
CA ARG A 753 28.27 22.34 -27.83
C ARG A 753 29.49 23.24 -27.95
N VAL A 754 29.68 23.80 -29.14
CA VAL A 754 30.83 24.64 -29.47
C VAL A 754 30.51 26.08 -29.12
N HIS A 755 31.36 26.68 -28.31
CA HIS A 755 31.38 28.11 -28.01
C HIS A 755 32.59 28.71 -28.70
N THR A 756 32.50 29.95 -29.17
CA THR A 756 33.59 30.55 -29.95
C THR A 756 34.01 31.91 -29.42
N ALA A 757 35.31 32.17 -29.36
CA ALA A 757 35.88 33.47 -29.02
C ALA A 757 36.81 33.95 -30.14
N ALA A 758 36.80 35.27 -30.40
CA ALA A 758 37.56 35.86 -31.50
C ALA A 758 38.97 36.37 -31.10
N ASN A 759 39.25 36.45 -29.80
CA ASN A 759 40.54 36.89 -29.28
C ASN A 759 40.80 36.28 -27.88
N GLY A 760 42.03 36.42 -27.38
CA GLY A 760 42.43 35.83 -26.10
C GLY A 760 41.70 36.39 -24.86
N GLN A 761 41.26 37.65 -24.89
CA GLN A 761 40.52 38.26 -23.78
C GLN A 761 39.10 37.68 -23.68
N GLN A 762 38.38 37.60 -24.80
CA GLN A 762 37.07 36.94 -24.87
C GLN A 762 37.18 35.47 -24.50
N ALA A 763 38.27 34.80 -24.87
CA ALA A 763 38.50 33.40 -24.52
C ALA A 763 38.53 33.18 -23.00
N LEU A 764 39.22 34.05 -22.25
CA LEU A 764 39.31 33.94 -20.79
C LEU A 764 37.96 34.24 -20.12
N GLU A 765 37.27 35.31 -20.54
CA GLU A 765 35.94 35.66 -20.02
C GLU A 765 34.92 34.54 -20.27
N MET A 766 34.97 33.94 -21.46
CA MET A 766 34.06 32.87 -21.86
C MET A 766 34.42 31.54 -21.18
N ALA A 767 35.71 31.25 -20.99
CA ALA A 767 36.17 30.08 -20.25
C ALA A 767 35.71 30.14 -18.78
N GLU A 768 35.76 31.31 -18.14
CA GLU A 768 35.26 31.50 -16.77
C GLU A 768 33.73 31.36 -16.67
N ALA A 769 32.99 31.86 -17.66
CA ALA A 769 31.53 31.81 -17.65
C ALA A 769 30.96 30.41 -17.94
N ILE A 770 31.64 29.64 -18.79
CA ILE A 770 31.11 28.39 -19.36
C ILE A 770 31.76 27.16 -18.74
N GLU A 771 32.96 27.29 -18.16
CA GLU A 771 33.78 26.18 -17.64
C GLU A 771 33.86 25.02 -18.66
N PRO A 772 34.46 25.24 -19.85
CA PRO A 772 34.42 24.28 -20.95
C PRO A 772 35.18 22.99 -20.61
N ASP A 773 34.72 21.87 -21.18
CA ASP A 773 35.33 20.56 -20.97
C ASP A 773 36.66 20.42 -21.76
N VAL A 774 36.81 21.14 -22.88
CA VAL A 774 38.04 21.24 -23.69
C VAL A 774 38.14 22.58 -24.44
N ILE A 775 39.35 23.10 -24.63
CA ILE A 775 39.62 24.36 -25.35
C ILE A 775 40.45 24.08 -26.61
N LEU A 776 39.99 24.53 -27.78
CA LEU A 776 40.77 24.61 -29.03
C LEU A 776 41.30 26.04 -29.18
N LEU A 777 42.60 26.24 -29.28
CA LEU A 777 43.21 27.57 -29.18
C LEU A 777 44.20 27.84 -30.31
N ASP A 778 43.99 28.91 -31.08
CA ASP A 778 45.03 29.46 -31.93
C ASP A 778 46.04 30.30 -31.13
N LEU A 779 47.30 30.25 -31.56
CA LEU A 779 48.38 31.04 -30.98
C LEU A 779 48.49 32.43 -31.60
N MET A 780 48.00 32.62 -32.82
CA MET A 780 48.17 33.85 -33.60
C MET A 780 46.88 34.67 -33.65
N MET A 781 46.59 35.41 -32.59
CA MET A 781 45.36 36.20 -32.49
C MET A 781 45.66 37.66 -32.09
N PRO A 782 44.83 38.64 -32.50
CA PRO A 782 44.99 40.05 -32.14
C PRO A 782 44.69 40.31 -30.66
N GLU A 783 45.21 41.43 -30.14
CA GLU A 783 45.12 41.89 -28.75
C GLU A 783 45.89 41.02 -27.73
N MET A 784 45.58 39.73 -27.65
CA MET A 784 46.20 38.77 -26.74
C MET A 784 46.52 37.46 -27.48
N ASP A 785 47.79 37.06 -27.46
CA ASP A 785 48.25 35.85 -28.11
C ASP A 785 47.88 34.58 -27.33
N GLY A 786 47.82 33.42 -28.02
CA GLY A 786 47.41 32.17 -27.39
C GLY A 786 48.40 31.65 -26.34
N PHE A 787 49.68 32.06 -26.39
CA PHE A 787 50.65 31.73 -25.34
C PHE A 787 50.27 32.36 -24.00
N THR A 788 49.86 33.64 -24.04
CA THR A 788 49.39 34.38 -22.85
C THR A 788 48.10 33.78 -22.32
N VAL A 789 47.19 33.34 -23.21
CA VAL A 789 45.94 32.65 -22.82
C VAL A 789 46.24 31.34 -22.07
N VAL A 790 47.13 30.49 -22.59
CA VAL A 790 47.52 29.24 -21.92
C VAL A 790 48.09 29.52 -20.52
N GLU A 791 48.96 30.52 -20.40
CA GLU A 791 49.57 30.88 -19.11
C GLU A 791 48.52 31.36 -18.08
N ARG A 792 47.57 32.20 -18.51
CA ARG A 792 46.46 32.67 -17.68
C ARG A 792 45.53 31.54 -17.26
N LEU A 793 45.17 30.65 -18.18
CA LEU A 793 44.32 29.48 -17.88
C LEU A 793 44.95 28.58 -16.81
N LYS A 794 46.27 28.33 -16.92
CA LYS A 794 46.99 27.48 -15.95
C LYS A 794 47.23 28.14 -14.58
N GLN A 795 47.07 29.46 -14.49
CA GLN A 795 47.11 30.20 -13.21
C GLN A 795 45.73 30.34 -12.56
N HIS A 796 44.65 29.98 -13.25
CA HIS A 796 43.29 30.16 -12.77
C HIS A 796 42.78 28.91 -12.00
N PRO A 797 42.32 29.03 -10.74
CA PRO A 797 42.01 27.88 -9.87
C PRO A 797 40.97 26.89 -10.42
N LYS A 798 40.03 27.39 -11.25
CA LYS A 798 38.95 26.58 -11.84
C LYS A 798 39.27 26.03 -13.22
N LEU A 799 40.27 26.59 -13.91
CA LEU A 799 40.55 26.31 -15.34
C LEU A 799 41.93 25.68 -15.55
N MET A 800 42.73 25.54 -14.48
CA MET A 800 44.07 24.96 -14.55
C MET A 800 44.08 23.52 -15.10
N ASP A 801 43.03 22.75 -14.80
CA ASP A 801 42.85 21.37 -15.25
C ASP A 801 42.00 21.25 -16.52
N THR A 802 41.66 22.36 -17.17
CA THR A 802 40.99 22.31 -18.47
C THR A 802 42.02 21.97 -19.56
N PRO A 803 41.81 20.88 -20.33
CA PRO A 803 42.72 20.50 -21.40
C PRO A 803 42.64 21.50 -22.56
N VAL A 804 43.82 21.86 -23.08
CA VAL A 804 43.99 22.84 -24.16
C VAL A 804 44.68 22.15 -25.34
N ILE A 805 44.03 22.17 -26.51
CA ILE A 805 44.59 21.71 -27.78
C ILE A 805 44.92 22.94 -28.61
N VAL A 806 46.18 23.05 -29.00
CA VAL A 806 46.64 24.20 -29.80
C VAL A 806 46.45 23.90 -31.27
N VAL A 807 45.79 24.81 -31.99
CA VAL A 807 45.56 24.71 -33.44
C VAL A 807 46.14 25.94 -34.12
N SER A 808 47.32 25.85 -34.74
CA SER A 808 47.98 27.03 -35.32
C SER A 808 48.71 26.74 -36.64
N ALA A 809 48.83 27.77 -37.48
CA ALA A 809 49.65 27.75 -38.71
C ALA A 809 51.12 28.12 -38.46
N LYS A 810 51.46 28.52 -37.23
CA LYS A 810 52.82 28.96 -36.86
C LYS A 810 53.76 27.77 -36.68
N GLU A 811 54.89 27.78 -37.39
CA GLU A 811 56.01 26.91 -37.04
C GLU A 811 56.63 27.35 -35.71
N LEU A 812 56.47 26.51 -34.69
CA LEU A 812 56.97 26.80 -33.34
C LEU A 812 58.48 26.60 -33.25
N THR A 813 59.18 27.61 -32.72
CA THR A 813 60.58 27.49 -32.33
C THR A 813 60.74 26.52 -31.15
N VAL A 814 61.97 26.03 -30.92
CA VAL A 814 62.28 25.13 -29.78
C VAL A 814 61.92 25.79 -28.44
N ALA A 815 62.12 27.10 -28.30
CA ALA A 815 61.77 27.85 -27.10
C ALA A 815 60.25 27.91 -26.87
N GLU A 816 59.47 28.13 -27.93
CA GLU A 816 58.00 28.17 -27.85
C GLU A 816 57.39 26.78 -27.59
N ARG A 817 57.96 25.71 -28.15
CA ARG A 817 57.57 24.33 -27.83
C ARG A 817 57.84 23.99 -26.36
N MET A 818 58.97 24.42 -25.82
CA MET A 818 59.31 24.26 -24.39
C MET A 818 58.35 25.04 -23.49
N GLN A 819 57.85 26.20 -23.92
CA GLN A 819 56.90 27.00 -23.15
C GLN A 819 55.51 26.37 -23.06
N LEU A 820 55.10 25.62 -24.09
CA LEU A 820 53.81 24.90 -24.14
C LEU A 820 53.89 23.48 -23.56
N ALA A 821 55.08 22.88 -23.51
CA ALA A 821 55.28 21.54 -22.99
C ALA A 821 54.77 21.38 -21.55
N GLY A 822 53.89 20.39 -21.33
CA GLY A 822 53.25 20.13 -20.03
C GLY A 822 52.10 21.08 -19.67
N LYS A 823 51.74 22.02 -20.54
CA LYS A 823 50.59 22.93 -20.37
C LYS A 823 49.47 22.73 -21.40
N VAL A 824 49.75 22.05 -22.50
CA VAL A 824 48.80 21.74 -23.59
C VAL A 824 48.83 20.24 -23.89
N GLU A 825 47.69 19.69 -24.31
CA GLU A 825 47.52 18.25 -24.57
C GLU A 825 48.05 17.84 -25.94
N ASP A 826 47.73 18.62 -26.98
CA ASP A 826 48.19 18.34 -28.33
C ASP A 826 48.42 19.63 -29.14
N LEU A 827 49.20 19.51 -30.21
CA LEU A 827 49.64 20.57 -31.11
C LEU A 827 49.30 20.18 -32.55
N VAL A 828 48.28 20.83 -33.11
CA VAL A 828 47.73 20.54 -34.44
C VAL A 828 48.05 21.68 -35.40
N SER A 829 48.51 21.34 -36.60
CA SER A 829 48.73 22.32 -37.68
C SER A 829 47.42 22.74 -38.32
N LYS A 830 47.24 24.05 -38.60
CA LYS A 830 46.12 24.56 -39.41
C LYS A 830 46.24 24.15 -40.90
N GLU A 831 47.45 23.86 -41.39
CA GLU A 831 47.66 23.40 -42.76
C GLU A 831 47.16 21.95 -42.91
N GLY A 832 45.99 21.77 -43.53
CA GLY A 832 45.36 20.47 -43.70
C GLY A 832 44.29 20.11 -42.65
N LEU A 833 43.82 21.09 -41.87
CA LEU A 833 42.77 20.90 -40.88
C LEU A 833 41.44 20.49 -41.55
N SER A 834 41.17 19.18 -41.61
CA SER A 834 39.91 18.64 -42.15
C SER A 834 38.89 18.40 -41.03
N LYS A 835 37.62 18.22 -41.41
CA LYS A 835 36.55 17.86 -40.48
C LYS A 835 36.87 16.57 -39.71
N GLU A 836 37.44 15.58 -40.40
CA GLU A 836 37.81 14.27 -39.84
C GLU A 836 38.93 14.40 -38.82
N GLU A 837 39.93 15.24 -39.10
CA GLU A 837 41.05 15.50 -38.19
C GLU A 837 40.58 16.12 -36.88
N LEU A 838 39.69 17.11 -36.96
CA LEU A 838 39.15 17.81 -35.81
C LEU A 838 38.31 16.88 -34.92
N ILE A 839 37.47 16.03 -35.53
CA ILE A 839 36.66 15.04 -34.82
C ILE A 839 37.55 13.99 -34.12
N ARG A 840 38.62 13.55 -34.78
CA ARG A 840 39.59 12.60 -34.22
C ARG A 840 40.24 13.14 -32.95
N GLN A 841 40.62 14.41 -32.95
CA GLN A 841 41.24 15.08 -31.81
C GLN A 841 40.28 15.16 -30.60
N VAL A 842 39.03 15.53 -30.83
CA VAL A 842 38.02 15.57 -29.74
C VAL A 842 37.60 14.17 -29.29
N HIS A 843 37.62 13.16 -30.16
CA HIS A 843 37.43 11.75 -29.76
C HIS A 843 38.57 11.22 -28.88
N HIS A 844 39.81 11.65 -29.13
CA HIS A 844 40.94 11.32 -28.27
C HIS A 844 40.79 11.91 -26.86
N PHE A 845 40.19 13.11 -26.76
CA PHE A 845 39.83 13.71 -25.47
C PHE A 845 38.83 12.85 -24.67
N GLU A 846 37.76 12.34 -25.29
CA GLU A 846 36.79 11.50 -24.57
C GLU A 846 37.39 10.19 -24.04
N GLN A 847 38.39 9.66 -24.73
CA GLN A 847 39.13 8.46 -24.30
C GLN A 847 40.01 8.75 -23.09
N THR A 848 40.54 9.97 -23.01
CA THR A 848 41.48 10.40 -21.97
C THR A 848 40.75 10.91 -20.72
N TYR A 849 39.51 11.41 -20.86
CA TYR A 849 38.70 11.95 -19.76
C TYR A 849 37.26 11.38 -19.68
N PRO A 850 37.08 10.08 -19.33
CA PRO A 850 35.79 9.38 -19.41
C PRO A 850 34.69 9.95 -18.49
N GLN A 851 35.08 10.54 -17.35
CA GLN A 851 34.16 11.15 -16.39
C GLN A 851 33.48 12.41 -16.97
N ARG A 852 34.20 13.19 -17.79
CA ARG A 852 33.65 14.38 -18.45
C ARG A 852 32.81 14.04 -19.69
N ALA A 853 32.98 12.83 -20.23
CA ALA A 853 32.28 12.35 -21.43
C ALA A 853 30.93 11.64 -21.16
N GLY A 854 30.46 11.57 -19.91
CA GLY A 854 29.18 10.93 -19.58
C GLY A 854 29.16 9.42 -19.78
N LEU A 855 30.31 8.75 -19.68
CA LEU A 855 30.47 7.31 -19.91
C LEU A 855 30.30 6.48 -18.61
N GLN A 856 29.85 7.10 -17.52
CA GLN A 856 29.56 6.45 -16.24
C GLN A 856 28.05 6.27 -16.02
N ASP A 857 27.68 5.14 -15.41
CA ASP A 857 26.33 4.89 -14.89
C ASP A 857 26.16 5.60 -13.54
N PRO A 858 25.14 6.48 -13.40
CA PRO A 858 25.01 7.35 -12.23
C PRO A 858 24.60 6.62 -10.95
N VAL A 859 24.09 5.39 -11.05
CA VAL A 859 23.63 4.61 -9.89
C VAL A 859 24.77 3.73 -9.35
N SER A 860 25.40 2.95 -10.21
CA SER A 860 26.47 2.02 -9.82
C SER A 860 27.85 2.69 -9.67
N GLY A 861 28.05 3.87 -10.27
CA GLY A 861 29.36 4.53 -10.34
C GLY A 861 30.36 3.85 -11.28
N LEU A 862 29.96 2.76 -11.95
CA LEU A 862 30.74 2.07 -12.98
C LEU A 862 30.64 2.75 -14.33
N PHE A 863 31.38 2.26 -15.32
CA PHE A 863 31.16 2.65 -16.70
C PHE A 863 29.83 2.11 -17.24
N ASN A 864 29.21 2.80 -18.18
CA ASN A 864 27.98 2.35 -18.81
C ASN A 864 28.25 1.31 -19.93
N HIS A 865 27.19 0.64 -20.40
CA HIS A 865 27.25 -0.34 -21.47
C HIS A 865 27.97 0.16 -22.73
N ARG A 866 27.82 1.45 -23.06
CA ARG A 866 28.47 2.05 -24.23
C ARG A 866 29.99 2.03 -24.12
N TYR A 867 30.54 2.33 -22.94
CA TYR A 867 31.97 2.24 -22.70
C TYR A 867 32.46 0.79 -22.78
N LEU A 868 31.67 -0.17 -22.28
CA LEU A 868 32.00 -1.59 -22.38
C LEU A 868 32.16 -2.04 -23.83
N GLN A 869 31.25 -1.65 -24.73
CA GLN A 869 31.33 -2.01 -26.15
C GLN A 869 32.58 -1.43 -26.82
N ILE A 870 32.87 -0.15 -26.56
CA ILE A 870 34.09 0.50 -27.04
C ILE A 870 35.32 -0.26 -26.53
N ARG A 871 35.33 -0.63 -25.24
CA ARG A 871 36.44 -1.32 -24.62
C ARG A 871 36.62 -2.75 -25.13
N LEU A 872 35.54 -3.49 -25.34
CA LEU A 872 35.58 -4.83 -25.92
C LEU A 872 36.16 -4.81 -27.33
N GLY A 873 35.70 -3.89 -28.19
CA GLY A 873 36.27 -3.73 -29.53
C GLY A 873 37.77 -3.41 -29.50
N GLN A 874 38.20 -2.53 -28.58
CA GLN A 874 39.62 -2.21 -28.39
C GLN A 874 40.43 -3.41 -27.89
N GLU A 875 39.88 -4.18 -26.95
CA GLU A 875 40.57 -5.32 -26.34
C GLU A 875 40.68 -6.49 -27.34
N ILE A 876 39.68 -6.69 -28.21
CA ILE A 876 39.75 -7.60 -29.35
C ILE A 876 40.87 -7.15 -30.30
N ALA A 877 40.86 -5.90 -30.75
CA ALA A 877 41.92 -5.37 -31.63
C ALA A 877 43.32 -5.42 -30.97
N ARG A 878 43.40 -5.31 -29.64
CA ARG A 878 44.64 -5.51 -28.87
C ARG A 878 45.06 -6.99 -28.92
N SER A 879 44.16 -7.90 -28.58
CA SER A 879 44.39 -9.34 -28.56
C SER A 879 44.77 -9.90 -29.93
N GLU A 880 44.17 -9.40 -31.02
CA GLU A 880 44.53 -9.78 -32.38
C GLU A 880 45.98 -9.44 -32.73
N ARG A 881 46.47 -8.30 -32.23
CA ARG A 881 47.85 -7.82 -32.40
C ARG A 881 48.85 -8.51 -31.47
N THR A 882 48.50 -8.71 -30.21
CA THR A 882 49.42 -9.24 -29.19
C THR A 882 49.36 -10.76 -29.05
N LYS A 883 48.35 -11.41 -29.62
CA LYS A 883 48.01 -12.83 -29.44
C LYS A 883 47.78 -13.25 -27.99
N GLN A 884 47.45 -12.29 -27.12
CA GLN A 884 47.13 -12.58 -25.71
C GLN A 884 45.62 -12.64 -25.51
N PRO A 885 45.07 -13.73 -24.93
CA PRO A 885 43.64 -13.82 -24.65
C PRO A 885 43.24 -12.84 -23.55
N PHE A 886 41.95 -12.56 -23.49
CA PHE A 886 41.32 -11.83 -22.40
C PHE A 886 40.00 -12.51 -22.03
N SER A 887 39.53 -12.30 -20.80
CA SER A 887 38.26 -12.85 -20.35
C SER A 887 37.24 -11.75 -20.14
N VAL A 888 35.97 -12.08 -20.33
CA VAL A 888 34.83 -11.24 -19.97
C VAL A 888 34.00 -11.99 -18.94
N VAL A 889 33.66 -11.31 -17.86
CA VAL A 889 32.76 -11.81 -16.83
C VAL A 889 31.45 -11.04 -16.94
N LEU A 890 30.34 -11.74 -17.08
CA LEU A 890 28.99 -11.18 -16.96
C LEU A 890 28.39 -11.70 -15.65
N LEU A 891 27.91 -10.81 -14.80
CA LEU A 891 27.22 -11.11 -13.54
C LEU A 891 25.78 -10.64 -13.64
N ASP A 892 24.87 -11.40 -13.05
CA ASP A 892 23.46 -11.08 -12.96
C ASP A 892 22.99 -11.29 -11.52
N ILE A 893 22.26 -10.32 -10.96
CA ILE A 893 21.77 -10.36 -9.60
C ILE A 893 20.56 -11.30 -9.49
N ASP A 894 20.72 -12.31 -8.64
CA ASP A 894 19.70 -13.33 -8.43
C ASP A 894 18.48 -12.75 -7.69
N ASN A 895 17.30 -12.89 -8.29
CA ASN A 895 16.01 -12.42 -7.77
C ASN A 895 15.94 -10.90 -7.49
N PHE A 896 16.62 -10.08 -8.30
CA PHE A 896 16.67 -8.63 -8.10
C PHE A 896 15.29 -7.96 -8.14
N SER A 897 14.37 -8.40 -9.00
CA SER A 897 12.99 -7.88 -9.03
C SER A 897 12.26 -8.10 -7.70
N GLY A 898 12.39 -9.29 -7.12
CA GLY A 898 11.82 -9.59 -5.80
C GLY A 898 12.45 -8.76 -4.68
N PHE A 899 13.76 -8.49 -4.76
CA PHE A 899 14.42 -7.57 -3.84
C PHE A 899 13.87 -6.14 -3.96
N CYS A 900 13.68 -5.65 -5.19
CA CYS A 900 13.10 -4.33 -5.44
C CYS A 900 11.70 -4.19 -4.84
N GLU A 901 10.85 -5.20 -4.99
CA GLU A 901 9.49 -5.22 -4.44
C GLU A 901 9.47 -5.22 -2.90
N LEU A 902 10.38 -5.94 -2.25
CA LEU A 902 10.39 -6.12 -0.79
C LEU A 902 11.14 -5.02 -0.03
N ALA A 903 12.22 -4.50 -0.62
CA ALA A 903 13.10 -3.50 -0.01
C ALA A 903 12.74 -2.08 -0.46
N GLY A 904 12.21 -1.89 -1.67
CA GLY A 904 11.91 -0.59 -2.27
C GLY A 904 13.09 0.00 -3.06
N GLN A 905 12.79 1.00 -3.91
CA GLN A 905 13.74 1.53 -4.90
C GLN A 905 15.02 2.12 -4.29
N ALA A 906 14.94 2.80 -3.14
CA ALA A 906 16.11 3.43 -2.51
C ALA A 906 17.16 2.38 -2.08
N TYR A 907 16.71 1.25 -1.54
CA TYR A 907 17.59 0.15 -1.12
C TYR A 907 18.12 -0.64 -2.33
N ALA A 908 17.32 -0.79 -3.39
CA ALA A 908 17.78 -1.36 -4.65
C ALA A 908 18.92 -0.54 -5.28
N GLN A 909 18.80 0.80 -5.30
CA GLN A 909 19.88 1.69 -5.77
C GLN A 909 21.13 1.59 -4.90
N ALA A 910 20.98 1.55 -3.57
CA ALA A 910 22.11 1.38 -2.65
C ALA A 910 22.83 0.03 -2.85
N ALA A 911 22.08 -1.05 -3.11
CA ALA A 911 22.66 -2.36 -3.42
C ALA A 911 23.45 -2.33 -4.74
N LEU A 912 22.90 -1.74 -5.80
CA LEU A 912 23.58 -1.59 -7.09
C LEU A 912 24.86 -0.75 -6.98
N HIS A 913 24.82 0.34 -6.21
CA HIS A 913 25.99 1.16 -5.92
C HIS A 913 27.09 0.35 -5.22
N LYS A 914 26.70 -0.40 -4.18
CA LYS A 914 27.65 -1.22 -3.41
C LYS A 914 28.26 -2.36 -4.23
N ILE A 915 27.47 -2.99 -5.10
CA ILE A 915 27.96 -4.00 -6.04
C ILE A 915 28.99 -3.37 -7.00
N GLY A 916 28.72 -2.16 -7.50
CA GLY A 916 29.67 -1.38 -8.28
C GLY A 916 31.01 -1.16 -7.56
N GLU A 917 30.98 -0.78 -6.28
CA GLU A 917 32.19 -0.63 -5.46
C GLU A 917 32.99 -1.94 -5.35
N PHE A 918 32.33 -3.09 -5.18
CA PHE A 918 33.02 -4.39 -5.10
C PHE A 918 33.73 -4.72 -6.41
N LEU A 919 33.07 -4.50 -7.55
CA LEU A 919 33.68 -4.73 -8.86
C LEU A 919 34.90 -3.83 -9.07
N LEU A 920 34.83 -2.54 -8.70
CA LEU A 920 35.98 -1.63 -8.80
C LEU A 920 37.13 -2.04 -7.89
N ARG A 921 36.84 -2.37 -6.64
CA ARG A 921 37.85 -2.77 -5.64
C ARG A 921 38.58 -4.05 -6.03
N ASP A 922 37.85 -5.01 -6.58
CA ASP A 922 38.36 -6.36 -6.85
C ASP A 922 38.85 -6.54 -8.30
N SER A 923 38.83 -5.47 -9.10
CA SER A 923 39.39 -5.37 -10.46
C SER A 923 40.74 -4.65 -10.49
N ARG A 924 41.58 -4.92 -11.51
CA ARG A 924 42.85 -4.19 -11.71
C ARG A 924 42.58 -2.87 -12.42
N ALA A 925 43.52 -1.93 -12.33
CA ALA A 925 43.45 -0.65 -13.07
C ALA A 925 43.37 -0.83 -14.61
N SER A 926 43.85 -1.96 -15.14
CA SER A 926 43.74 -2.31 -16.56
C SER A 926 42.39 -2.91 -16.94
N ASP A 927 41.65 -3.43 -15.96
CA ASP A 927 40.37 -4.09 -16.16
C ASP A 927 39.27 -3.04 -16.17
N VAL A 928 38.18 -3.33 -16.88
CA VAL A 928 37.05 -2.41 -17.01
C VAL A 928 35.81 -3.07 -16.48
N ALA A 929 35.24 -2.51 -15.41
CA ALA A 929 33.94 -2.88 -14.87
C ALA A 929 32.86 -1.91 -15.36
N SER A 930 31.71 -2.45 -15.72
CA SER A 930 30.60 -1.70 -16.30
C SER A 930 29.25 -2.24 -15.83
N ARG A 931 28.25 -1.38 -15.83
CA ARG A 931 26.85 -1.79 -15.73
C ARG A 931 26.33 -2.08 -17.13
N TYR A 932 25.95 -3.34 -17.35
CA TYR A 932 25.58 -3.87 -18.66
C TYR A 932 24.07 -3.74 -18.92
N ARG A 933 23.24 -4.08 -17.91
CA ARG A 933 21.78 -3.85 -17.90
C ARG A 933 21.32 -3.42 -16.49
N ILE A 934 20.00 -3.45 -16.25
CA ILE A 934 19.39 -3.01 -14.99
C ILE A 934 19.97 -3.80 -13.80
N ASP A 935 20.06 -5.11 -13.92
CA ASP A 935 20.50 -6.08 -12.92
C ASP A 935 21.78 -6.85 -13.33
N GLU A 936 22.36 -6.52 -14.48
CA GLU A 936 23.56 -7.17 -15.01
C GLU A 936 24.80 -6.25 -15.00
N PHE A 937 25.94 -6.82 -14.61
CA PHE A 937 27.25 -6.17 -14.55
C PHE A 937 28.25 -6.93 -15.42
N ALA A 938 29.16 -6.22 -16.08
CA ALA A 938 30.19 -6.85 -16.90
C ALA A 938 31.58 -6.33 -16.58
N ALA A 939 32.57 -7.23 -16.59
CA ALA A 939 33.98 -6.91 -16.40
C ALA A 939 34.84 -7.48 -17.53
N VAL A 940 35.60 -6.61 -18.21
CA VAL A 940 36.62 -7.00 -19.20
C VAL A 940 37.95 -7.12 -18.48
N LEU A 941 38.48 -8.34 -18.42
CA LEU A 941 39.72 -8.68 -17.74
C LEU A 941 40.86 -8.77 -18.75
N THR A 942 41.54 -7.65 -18.94
CA THR A 942 42.59 -7.46 -19.95
C THR A 942 43.74 -8.44 -19.73
N GLY A 943 44.11 -9.22 -20.76
CA GLY A 943 45.22 -10.18 -20.69
C GLY A 943 45.01 -11.35 -19.72
N THR A 944 43.76 -11.76 -19.50
CA THR A 944 43.38 -12.81 -18.54
C THR A 944 42.84 -14.05 -19.26
N GLU A 945 43.33 -15.23 -18.88
CA GLU A 945 42.81 -16.53 -19.36
C GLU A 945 41.56 -16.98 -18.58
N ALA A 946 40.74 -17.87 -19.14
CA ALA A 946 39.48 -18.33 -18.55
C ALA A 946 39.62 -18.79 -17.10
N SER A 947 40.65 -19.58 -16.77
CA SER A 947 40.86 -20.05 -15.39
C SER A 947 41.05 -18.91 -14.38
N ALA A 948 41.72 -17.82 -14.81
CA ALA A 948 41.91 -16.63 -14.00
C ALA A 948 40.67 -15.74 -13.99
N GLY A 949 39.91 -15.71 -15.10
CA GLY A 949 38.60 -15.07 -15.19
C GLY A 949 37.58 -15.69 -14.24
N VAL A 950 37.53 -17.03 -14.14
CA VAL A 950 36.68 -17.76 -13.19
C VAL A 950 37.05 -17.40 -11.74
N ARG A 951 38.35 -17.32 -11.42
CA ARG A 951 38.78 -16.86 -10.10
C ARG A 951 38.36 -15.42 -9.81
N ALA A 952 38.31 -14.54 -10.81
CA ALA A 952 37.81 -13.18 -10.63
C ALA A 952 36.29 -13.15 -10.41
N ALA A 953 35.53 -13.89 -11.21
CA ALA A 953 34.09 -14.03 -11.05
C ALA A 953 33.70 -14.60 -9.67
N LEU A 954 34.43 -15.62 -9.18
CA LEU A 954 34.23 -16.16 -7.84
C LEU A 954 34.54 -15.14 -6.73
N ARG A 955 35.55 -14.28 -6.92
CA ARG A 955 35.83 -13.19 -5.96
C ARG A 955 34.68 -12.18 -5.92
N PHE A 956 34.20 -11.74 -7.08
CA PHE A 956 33.06 -10.81 -7.16
C PHE A 956 31.81 -11.40 -6.50
N ARG A 957 31.48 -12.66 -6.83
CA ARG A 957 30.35 -13.36 -6.21
C ARG A 957 30.48 -13.43 -4.69
N ASN A 958 31.62 -13.91 -4.18
CA ASN A 958 31.83 -14.07 -2.74
C ASN A 958 31.81 -12.71 -2.01
N ALA A 959 32.30 -11.63 -2.63
CA ALA A 959 32.24 -10.29 -2.05
C ALA A 959 30.80 -9.78 -1.90
N ILE A 960 29.92 -10.13 -2.85
CA ILE A 960 28.50 -9.78 -2.82
C ILE A 960 27.77 -10.65 -1.80
N GLU A 961 27.92 -11.97 -1.87
CA GLU A 961 27.28 -12.93 -0.95
C GLU A 961 27.64 -12.70 0.53
N SER A 962 28.86 -12.26 0.81
CA SER A 962 29.31 -12.02 2.20
C SER A 962 28.94 -10.65 2.75
N TYR A 963 28.37 -9.76 1.94
CA TYR A 963 28.00 -8.42 2.37
C TYR A 963 26.55 -8.36 2.83
N PRO A 964 26.28 -7.87 4.05
CA PRO A 964 24.91 -7.79 4.54
C PRO A 964 24.17 -6.60 3.92
N PHE A 965 23.44 -6.83 2.83
CA PHE A 965 22.65 -5.77 2.21
C PHE A 965 21.45 -5.41 3.11
N PRO A 966 21.14 -4.11 3.27
CA PRO A 966 19.96 -3.73 4.05
C PRO A 966 18.69 -4.36 3.47
N MET A 967 17.84 -4.91 4.35
CA MET A 967 16.57 -5.55 4.00
C MET A 967 16.68 -6.90 3.28
N GLU A 968 17.88 -7.47 3.16
CA GLU A 968 18.07 -8.79 2.54
C GLU A 968 17.48 -9.92 3.38
N GLU A 969 17.27 -9.74 4.70
CA GLU A 969 16.62 -10.73 5.57
C GLU A 969 15.20 -11.08 5.11
N LYS A 970 14.58 -10.22 4.28
CA LYS A 970 13.27 -10.48 3.67
C LYS A 970 13.32 -11.45 2.48
N LEU A 971 14.49 -11.69 1.90
CA LEU A 971 14.69 -12.59 0.75
C LEU A 971 14.89 -14.07 1.16
N GLY A 972 15.08 -14.36 2.46
CA GLY A 972 15.32 -15.71 2.99
C GLY A 972 16.78 -15.94 3.44
N GLU A 973 17.16 -17.20 3.67
CA GLU A 973 18.44 -17.58 4.31
C GLU A 973 19.72 -17.22 3.53
N SER A 974 19.63 -16.90 2.23
CA SER A 974 20.79 -16.70 1.35
C SER A 974 21.10 -15.23 0.99
N GLY A 975 20.26 -14.27 1.40
CA GLY A 975 20.45 -12.85 1.08
C GLY A 975 20.51 -12.54 -0.43
N LEU A 976 21.13 -11.42 -0.79
CA LEU A 976 21.34 -11.03 -2.19
C LEU A 976 22.56 -11.74 -2.78
N THR A 977 22.39 -12.50 -3.87
CA THR A 977 23.46 -13.27 -4.52
C THR A 977 23.57 -12.94 -6.02
N VAL A 978 24.62 -13.42 -6.67
CA VAL A 978 24.82 -13.24 -8.13
C VAL A 978 25.19 -14.56 -8.82
N SER A 979 24.70 -14.71 -10.03
CA SER A 979 25.10 -15.77 -10.96
C SER A 979 25.97 -15.16 -12.06
N ALA A 980 27.09 -15.81 -12.40
CA ALA A 980 28.06 -15.26 -13.34
C ALA A 980 28.41 -16.23 -14.48
N GLY A 981 28.69 -15.68 -15.66
CA GLY A 981 29.21 -16.37 -16.84
C GLY A 981 30.58 -15.82 -17.23
N VAL A 982 31.55 -16.70 -17.47
CA VAL A 982 32.90 -16.32 -17.87
C VAL A 982 33.20 -16.84 -19.28
N VAL A 983 33.60 -15.93 -20.16
CA VAL A 983 33.99 -16.24 -21.55
C VAL A 983 35.41 -15.75 -21.82
N GLN A 984 36.10 -16.43 -22.75
CA GLN A 984 37.45 -16.09 -23.19
C GLN A 984 37.48 -15.80 -24.70
N TYR A 985 38.08 -14.68 -25.09
CA TYR A 985 38.41 -14.41 -26.49
C TYR A 985 39.72 -15.11 -26.88
N PRO A 986 39.83 -15.71 -28.08
CA PRO A 986 38.78 -15.82 -29.12
C PRO A 986 37.92 -17.10 -29.04
N GLU A 987 38.15 -17.97 -28.06
CA GLU A 987 37.56 -19.33 -28.01
C GLU A 987 36.03 -19.32 -27.90
N ASP A 988 35.47 -18.38 -27.14
CA ASP A 988 34.03 -18.30 -26.85
C ASP A 988 33.27 -17.28 -27.71
N GLY A 989 33.98 -16.56 -28.59
CA GLY A 989 33.42 -15.55 -29.48
C GLY A 989 34.51 -14.67 -30.10
N THR A 990 34.31 -14.27 -31.36
CA THR A 990 35.27 -13.44 -32.12
C THR A 990 34.85 -11.99 -32.26
N THR A 991 33.59 -11.66 -31.94
CA THR A 991 33.08 -10.28 -31.91
C THR A 991 32.59 -9.94 -30.48
N PRO A 992 32.46 -8.65 -30.14
CA PRO A 992 31.87 -8.24 -28.86
C PRO A 992 30.50 -8.89 -28.62
N GLU A 993 29.65 -8.94 -29.64
CA GLU A 993 28.29 -9.50 -29.56
C GLU A 993 28.32 -11.01 -29.31
N ALA A 994 29.21 -11.73 -30.00
CA ALA A 994 29.38 -13.17 -29.81
C ALA A 994 29.86 -13.52 -28.40
N LEU A 995 30.84 -12.77 -27.87
CA LEU A 995 31.33 -12.96 -26.49
C LEU A 995 30.22 -12.71 -25.47
N MET A 996 29.49 -11.60 -25.60
CA MET A 996 28.41 -11.27 -24.66
C MET A 996 27.24 -12.25 -24.74
N SER A 997 26.88 -12.72 -25.94
CA SER A 997 25.85 -13.75 -26.14
C SER A 997 26.24 -15.07 -25.45
N THR A 998 27.48 -15.53 -25.62
CA THR A 998 27.98 -16.73 -24.93
C THR A 998 28.00 -16.52 -23.40
N ALA A 999 28.38 -15.34 -22.92
CA ALA A 999 28.39 -15.04 -21.49
C ALA A 999 26.97 -15.11 -20.88
N GLN A 1000 25.95 -14.59 -21.58
CA GLN A 1000 24.55 -14.68 -21.15
C GLN A 1000 24.02 -16.12 -21.11
N GLN A 1001 24.46 -16.98 -22.04
CA GLN A 1001 24.09 -18.40 -22.01
C GLN A 1001 24.69 -19.09 -20.77
N LEU A 1002 25.94 -18.76 -20.41
CA LEU A 1002 26.58 -19.29 -19.22
C LEU A 1002 25.92 -18.79 -17.94
N VAL A 1003 25.55 -17.50 -17.85
CA VAL A 1003 24.78 -16.97 -16.71
C VAL A 1003 23.46 -17.73 -16.54
N ARG A 1004 22.70 -17.95 -17.64
CA ARG A 1004 21.46 -18.74 -17.60
C ARG A 1004 21.71 -20.14 -17.06
N ARG A 1005 22.78 -20.80 -17.49
CA ARG A 1005 23.15 -22.13 -17.00
C ARG A 1005 23.47 -22.12 -15.50
N ALA A 1006 24.19 -21.11 -15.00
CA ALA A 1006 24.46 -20.96 -13.57
C ALA A 1006 23.18 -20.81 -12.74
N LYS A 1007 22.20 -20.05 -13.25
CA LYS A 1007 20.88 -19.89 -12.63
C LYS A 1007 20.08 -21.20 -12.59
N GLU A 1008 20.07 -21.95 -13.69
CA GLU A 1008 19.39 -23.26 -13.79
C GLU A 1008 19.94 -24.28 -12.79
N GLU A 1009 21.24 -24.24 -12.50
CA GLU A 1009 21.90 -25.14 -11.54
C GLU A 1009 21.82 -24.68 -10.08
N GLY A 1010 20.94 -23.70 -9.80
CA GLY A 1010 20.56 -23.33 -8.43
C GLY A 1010 20.99 -21.93 -7.98
N ARG A 1011 21.35 -21.03 -8.91
CA ARG A 1011 21.78 -19.64 -8.63
C ARG A 1011 23.04 -19.55 -7.76
N ASN A 1012 23.55 -18.34 -7.52
CA ASN A 1012 24.78 -18.11 -6.74
C ASN A 1012 26.00 -18.93 -7.23
N ARG A 1013 26.12 -19.10 -8.55
CA ARG A 1013 27.14 -19.95 -9.19
C ARG A 1013 27.85 -19.21 -10.33
N VAL A 1014 29.04 -19.70 -10.67
CA VAL A 1014 29.82 -19.22 -11.82
C VAL A 1014 29.89 -20.34 -12.85
N ALA A 1015 29.51 -20.05 -14.10
CA ALA A 1015 29.60 -20.96 -15.23
C ALA A 1015 30.66 -20.50 -16.24
N TRP A 1016 31.40 -21.45 -16.82
CA TRP A 1016 32.43 -21.21 -17.83
C TRP A 1016 32.55 -22.39 -18.78
N LYS A 1017 33.26 -22.21 -19.91
CA LYS A 1017 33.64 -23.31 -20.80
C LYS A 1017 35.06 -23.77 -20.50
N GLU A 1018 35.24 -25.08 -20.37
CA GLU A 1018 36.55 -25.72 -20.23
C GLU A 1018 36.61 -26.89 -21.23
N ASN A 1019 37.54 -26.82 -22.18
CA ASN A 1019 37.66 -27.81 -23.27
C ASN A 1019 36.36 -28.03 -24.08
N GLY A 1020 35.56 -26.97 -24.25
CA GLY A 1020 34.29 -27.01 -24.98
C GLY A 1020 33.09 -27.53 -24.18
N GLU A 1021 33.29 -28.03 -22.95
CA GLU A 1021 32.21 -28.38 -22.03
C GLU A 1021 31.88 -27.22 -21.09
N VAL A 1022 30.59 -27.02 -20.79
CA VAL A 1022 30.17 -26.06 -19.78
C VAL A 1022 30.37 -26.66 -18.38
N LYS A 1023 31.08 -25.94 -17.53
CA LYS A 1023 31.27 -26.24 -16.10
C LYS A 1023 30.56 -25.18 -15.27
N VAL A 1024 30.10 -25.56 -14.09
CA VAL A 1024 29.46 -24.68 -13.11
C VAL A 1024 30.09 -24.95 -11.74
N SER A 1025 30.37 -23.89 -10.99
CA SER A 1025 31.03 -23.92 -9.67
C SER A 1025 30.20 -24.54 -8.56
#